data_AF-A0A816BRV0-F1
#
_entry.id   AF-A0A816BRV0-F1
#
_cell.length_a   1.000
_cell.length_b   1.000
_cell.length_c   1.000
_cell.angle_alpha   90.00
_cell.angle_beta   90.00
_cell.angle_gamma   90.00
#
_symmetry.space_group_name_H-M   'P 1'
#
loop_
_entity.id
_entity.type
_entity.pdbx_description
1 polymer ?
#
loop_
_entity_poly.entity_id
_entity_poly.type
_entity_poly.pdbx_seq_one_letter_code
_entity_poly.pdbx_strand_id
1 'polypeptide(L)'
;MSCMIPIILGSSLIFAKVITKETQAQLSTYSKAGQIAQEVFSSLRTVLSFNGSKYQQKQYEKELKLNEWYTVRKDAAFGAFTGWLFCINFAVYSIGFTFGSILMSNDTHHTLTISEILIVVNMFAQALSYLNATGPFFQSISEAQGAAVSVFRLIDEAHDENINEREILEENISDERSIYNINGDIEFDNVSFSYPSRENATALNNLKLIARANQTTALVGSSGCGKSTCVSLLLRYYEPSSGRIMIDGQSITNYKIKQFRQNIGVVSQEPILFGISIYENIRFGKMNATRAEIEHAAEQANAHKFIMKLPNKYETLVGERGIQLSGGEKQRIALARALVKQPSILLLDEATSALDNVSEKIVQEALDRACKNRTTIVIAHRLTTIQNADYIYVLDKGSVIEEGTHETLLAKEGGKYQTMIKMQQSEKTIGTQDGLMNMAKATAEDEEQILERVRLLSESEAIDTNRRALISTRKKSVFLRLLKMNSPEWVFILTGCLACLLAGLRGPVFSILFAKIINEFNDCKYDDVRRRVLITSSLFIITGALLMVLHFFQFVTFGVAGARLVSRIRSKAFACFLRQEVAYFDRPENSSGAICTQLSSNAAAIEDMAGSRLGVICQALSMCAFGFLLGLYYNWQLTIIIAIPFVIMMIVNIIQIRLSSWLKTQSDLIYSQASTLAVEVLTNMRTVKQLSMENEVLRQYSNMIDQVLTLVL
;
A
#
# COMPACT_ATOMS: atom_id res chain seq x y z
N MET A 1 32.76 -1.23 38.16
CA MET A 1 31.42 -1.46 37.59
C MET A 1 31.11 -0.47 36.46
N SER A 2 31.17 0.86 36.69
CA SER A 2 30.91 1.90 35.68
C SER A 2 31.79 1.83 34.40
N CYS A 3 33.01 1.30 34.51
CA CYS A 3 33.91 1.09 33.36
C CYS A 3 33.37 0.08 32.32
N MET A 4 32.33 -0.71 32.65
CA MET A 4 31.69 -1.63 31.71
C MET A 4 30.66 -0.95 30.80
N ILE A 5 30.16 0.22 31.18
CA ILE A 5 29.18 0.97 30.38
C ILE A 5 29.75 1.36 29.01
N PRO A 6 30.96 1.96 28.89
CA PRO A 6 31.55 2.26 27.59
C PRO A 6 31.82 1.01 26.74
N ILE A 7 32.13 -0.13 27.36
CA ILE A 7 32.37 -1.40 26.66
C ILE A 7 31.06 -1.91 26.04
N ILE A 8 29.96 -1.88 26.80
CA ILE A 8 28.63 -2.27 26.31
C ILE A 8 28.17 -1.34 25.19
N LEU A 9 28.27 -0.03 25.39
CA LEU A 9 27.87 0.95 24.38
C LEU A 9 28.73 0.85 23.10
N GLY A 10 30.05 0.78 23.24
CA GLY A 10 30.97 0.66 22.12
C GLY A 10 30.76 -0.62 21.32
N SER A 11 30.64 -1.76 22.00
CA SER A 11 30.34 -3.03 21.33
C SER A 11 28.95 -3.03 20.69
N SER A 12 27.94 -2.46 21.35
CA SER A 12 26.59 -2.31 20.78
C SER A 12 26.58 -1.48 19.51
N LEU A 13 27.33 -0.37 19.44
CA LEU A 13 27.44 0.44 18.23
C LEU A 13 28.14 -0.31 17.08
N ILE A 14 29.18 -1.08 17.37
CA ILE A 14 29.90 -1.89 16.37
C ILE A 14 28.98 -2.97 15.82
N PHE A 15 28.33 -3.75 16.69
CA PHE A 15 27.40 -4.80 16.27
C PHE A 15 26.17 -4.23 15.57
N ALA A 16 25.65 -3.08 16.01
CA ALA A 16 24.56 -2.38 15.30
C ALA A 16 24.97 -2.02 13.87
N LYS A 17 26.18 -1.48 13.65
CA LYS A 17 26.67 -1.20 12.28
C LYS A 17 26.78 -2.47 11.43
N VAL A 18 27.26 -3.58 11.99
CA VAL A 18 27.36 -4.87 11.28
C VAL A 18 25.98 -5.41 10.93
N ILE A 19 25.05 -5.44 11.90
CA ILE A 19 23.68 -5.93 11.70
C ILE A 19 22.94 -5.07 10.67
N THR A 20 23.05 -3.74 10.74
CA THR A 20 22.45 -2.83 9.76
C THR A 20 23.01 -3.06 8.36
N LYS A 21 24.33 -3.25 8.21
CA LYS A 21 24.96 -3.56 6.93
C LYS A 21 24.45 -4.86 6.33
N GLU A 22 24.40 -5.94 7.12
CA GLU A 22 23.89 -7.23 6.64
C GLU A 22 22.38 -7.18 6.36
N THR A 23 21.61 -6.40 7.13
CA THR A 23 20.17 -6.15 6.89
C THR A 23 19.94 -5.41 5.56
N GLN A 24 20.74 -4.39 5.26
CA GLN A 24 20.68 -3.69 3.96
C GLN A 24 21.07 -4.62 2.79
N ALA A 25 22.05 -5.50 2.98
CA ALA A 25 22.41 -6.50 1.98
C ALA A 25 21.29 -7.54 1.76
N GLN A 26 20.64 -7.99 2.83
CA GLN A 26 19.46 -8.85 2.78
C GLN A 26 18.30 -8.16 2.04
N LEU A 27 17.98 -6.91 2.39
CA LEU A 27 16.89 -6.16 1.75
C LEU A 27 17.16 -5.90 0.26
N SER A 28 18.39 -5.57 -0.11
CA SER A 28 18.75 -5.31 -1.51
C SER A 28 18.71 -6.57 -2.39
N THR A 29 19.19 -7.72 -1.89
CA THR A 29 19.06 -9.00 -2.61
C THR A 29 17.61 -9.44 -2.72
N TYR A 30 16.80 -9.24 -1.68
CA TYR A 30 15.37 -9.54 -1.75
C TYR A 30 14.63 -8.61 -2.72
N SER A 31 14.98 -7.32 -2.75
CA SER A 31 14.39 -6.35 -3.67
C SER A 31 14.60 -6.77 -5.14
N LYS A 32 15.78 -7.29 -5.49
CA LYS A 32 16.04 -7.86 -6.84
C LYS A 32 15.14 -9.05 -7.16
N ALA A 33 14.95 -9.98 -6.22
CA ALA A 33 14.02 -11.08 -6.38
C ALA A 33 12.57 -10.57 -6.55
N GLY A 34 12.19 -9.55 -5.78
CA GLY A 34 10.89 -8.88 -5.88
C GLY A 34 10.66 -8.20 -7.23
N GLN A 35 11.67 -7.54 -7.80
CA GLN A 35 11.62 -6.94 -9.13
C GLN A 35 11.39 -7.99 -10.21
N ILE A 36 12.11 -9.12 -10.16
CA ILE A 36 11.91 -10.26 -11.08
C ILE A 36 10.47 -10.76 -10.96
N ALA A 37 9.97 -10.97 -9.74
CA ALA A 37 8.60 -11.42 -9.54
C ALA A 37 7.57 -10.42 -10.11
N GLN A 38 7.78 -9.12 -9.86
CA GLN A 38 6.90 -8.06 -10.35
C GLN A 38 6.87 -8.00 -11.88
N GLU A 39 8.03 -8.03 -12.54
CA GLU A 39 8.14 -8.04 -14.01
C GLU A 39 7.44 -9.26 -14.62
N VAL A 40 7.63 -10.44 -14.00
CA VAL A 40 7.04 -11.69 -14.48
C VAL A 40 5.52 -11.68 -14.32
N PHE A 41 4.99 -11.22 -13.19
CA PHE A 41 3.54 -11.18 -12.99
C PHE A 41 2.85 -10.03 -13.73
N SER A 42 3.52 -8.89 -13.93
CA SER A 42 2.97 -7.80 -14.76
C SER A 42 2.88 -8.20 -16.23
N SER A 43 3.82 -9.03 -16.70
CA SER A 43 3.94 -9.44 -18.10
C SER A 43 3.69 -10.94 -18.29
N LEU A 44 2.85 -11.55 -17.44
CA LEU A 44 2.70 -13.00 -17.35
C LEU A 44 2.28 -13.64 -18.68
N ARG A 45 1.34 -13.02 -19.40
CA ARG A 45 0.86 -13.51 -20.70
C ARG A 45 2.01 -13.65 -21.70
N THR A 46 2.94 -12.69 -21.71
CA THR A 46 4.15 -12.72 -22.53
C THR A 46 5.11 -13.81 -22.07
N VAL A 47 5.34 -13.96 -20.77
CA VAL A 47 6.23 -15.00 -20.25
C VAL A 47 5.71 -16.41 -20.59
N LEU A 48 4.39 -16.61 -20.51
CA LEU A 48 3.76 -17.88 -20.87
C LEU A 48 3.76 -18.13 -22.38
N SER A 49 3.51 -17.11 -23.22
CA SER A 49 3.52 -17.27 -24.68
C SER A 49 4.89 -17.65 -25.23
N PHE A 50 5.98 -17.16 -24.62
CA PHE A 50 7.35 -17.53 -24.96
C PHE A 50 7.90 -18.74 -24.19
N ASN A 51 7.07 -19.46 -23.42
CA ASN A 51 7.49 -20.59 -22.58
C ASN A 51 8.66 -20.27 -21.61
N GLY A 52 8.76 -19.02 -21.16
CA GLY A 52 9.86 -18.51 -20.33
C GLY A 52 9.78 -18.89 -18.84
N SER A 53 8.76 -19.61 -18.40
CA SER A 53 8.47 -19.88 -16.97
C SER A 53 9.64 -20.55 -16.23
N LYS A 54 10.28 -21.57 -16.83
CA LYS A 54 11.43 -22.27 -16.22
C LYS A 54 12.67 -21.39 -16.10
N TYR A 55 12.89 -20.50 -17.07
CA TYR A 55 14.01 -19.55 -17.04
C TYR A 55 13.81 -18.55 -15.91
N GLN A 56 12.62 -17.97 -15.81
CA GLN A 56 12.28 -17.00 -14.77
C GLN A 56 12.33 -17.61 -13.36
N GLN A 57 11.85 -18.85 -13.21
CA GLN A 57 11.98 -19.57 -11.94
C GLN A 57 13.44 -19.73 -11.49
N LYS A 58 14.36 -20.08 -12.39
CA LYS A 58 15.79 -20.21 -12.06
C LYS A 58 16.42 -18.89 -11.64
N GLN A 59 16.07 -17.79 -12.30
CA GLN A 59 16.59 -16.47 -11.94
C GLN A 59 16.08 -16.04 -10.56
N TYR A 60 14.80 -16.26 -10.27
CA TYR A 60 14.23 -16.01 -8.96
C TYR A 60 14.91 -16.85 -7.85
N GLU A 61 15.11 -18.15 -8.09
CA GLU A 61 15.81 -19.04 -7.14
C GLU A 61 17.27 -18.64 -6.88
N LYS A 62 17.97 -18.09 -7.87
CA LYS A 62 19.34 -17.60 -7.71
C LYS A 62 19.41 -16.44 -6.71
N GLU A 63 18.51 -15.46 -6.84
CA GLU A 63 18.45 -14.31 -5.93
C GLU A 63 17.98 -14.75 -4.53
N LEU A 64 17.07 -15.73 -4.43
CA LEU A 64 16.66 -16.29 -3.12
C LEU A 64 17.81 -16.97 -2.37
N LYS A 65 18.73 -17.68 -3.06
CA LYS A 65 19.92 -18.27 -2.43
C LYS A 65 20.91 -17.22 -1.91
N LEU A 66 21.07 -16.13 -2.65
CA LEU A 66 21.87 -15.00 -2.18
C LEU A 66 21.24 -14.37 -0.93
N ASN A 67 19.91 -14.21 -0.95
CA ASN A 67 19.17 -13.71 0.21
C ASN A 67 19.34 -14.62 1.45
N GLU A 68 19.23 -15.95 1.28
CA GLU A 68 19.46 -16.94 2.35
C GLU A 68 20.83 -16.73 3.03
N TRP A 69 21.89 -16.54 2.25
CA TRP A 69 23.23 -16.33 2.77
C TRP A 69 23.36 -15.07 3.65
N TYR A 70 22.80 -13.94 3.19
CA TYR A 70 22.81 -12.70 3.98
C TYR A 70 21.92 -12.79 5.22
N THR A 71 20.79 -13.50 5.14
CA THR A 71 19.95 -13.79 6.32
C THR A 71 20.73 -14.55 7.39
N VAL A 72 21.45 -15.61 7.01
CA VAL A 72 22.26 -16.40 7.96
C VAL A 72 23.39 -15.56 8.57
N ARG A 73 24.06 -14.70 7.79
CA ARG A 73 25.11 -13.81 8.30
C ARG A 73 24.57 -12.78 9.29
N LYS A 74 23.39 -12.22 8.99
CA LYS A 74 22.67 -11.31 9.91
C LYS A 74 22.35 -12.03 11.22
N ASP A 75 21.78 -13.23 11.16
CA ASP A 75 21.43 -14.01 12.35
C ASP A 75 22.68 -14.43 13.15
N ALA A 76 23.79 -14.76 12.47
CA ALA A 76 25.07 -15.03 13.12
C ALA A 76 25.62 -13.81 13.86
N ALA A 77 25.55 -12.62 13.24
CA ALA A 77 25.96 -11.36 13.87
C ALA A 77 25.08 -11.04 15.09
N PHE A 78 23.77 -11.26 14.98
CA PHE A 78 22.83 -11.09 16.09
C PHE A 78 23.08 -12.10 17.23
N GLY A 79 23.38 -13.35 16.91
CA GLY A 79 23.75 -14.38 17.88
C GLY A 79 25.05 -14.08 18.61
N ALA A 80 26.07 -13.61 17.89
CA ALA A 80 27.33 -13.17 18.49
C ALA A 80 27.12 -11.96 19.41
N PHE A 81 26.32 -10.98 18.98
CA PHE A 81 25.99 -9.80 19.77
C PHE A 81 25.25 -10.15 21.06
N THR A 82 24.17 -10.94 20.97
CA THR A 82 23.39 -11.37 22.14
C THR A 82 24.23 -12.20 23.11
N GLY A 83 25.04 -13.12 22.59
CA GLY A 83 25.99 -13.89 23.40
C GLY A 83 27.02 -13.01 24.11
N TRP A 84 27.58 -12.02 23.42
CA TRP A 84 28.53 -11.05 23.97
C TRP A 84 27.91 -10.22 25.11
N LEU A 85 26.67 -9.76 24.95
CA LEU A 85 25.96 -9.03 26.00
C LEU A 85 25.76 -9.88 27.26
N PHE A 86 25.40 -11.16 27.13
CA PHE A 86 25.31 -12.06 28.29
C PHE A 86 26.68 -12.32 28.92
N CYS A 87 27.74 -12.44 28.12
CA CYS A 87 29.10 -12.58 28.63
C CYS A 87 29.50 -11.38 29.50
N ILE A 88 29.25 -10.15 29.04
CA ILE A 88 29.51 -8.94 29.83
C ILE A 88 28.67 -8.93 31.11
N ASN A 89 27.40 -9.32 31.04
CA ASN A 89 26.53 -9.35 32.21
C ASN A 89 27.10 -10.26 33.32
N PHE A 90 27.50 -11.49 32.97
CA PHE A 90 28.16 -12.40 33.91
C PHE A 90 29.54 -11.89 34.38
N ALA A 91 30.30 -11.22 33.51
CA ALA A 91 31.58 -10.61 33.89
C ALA A 91 31.41 -9.48 34.92
N VAL A 92 30.33 -8.69 34.81
CA VAL A 92 29.97 -7.64 35.79
C VAL A 92 29.74 -8.26 37.17
N TYR A 93 29.01 -9.38 37.26
CA TYR A 93 28.85 -10.11 38.53
C TYR A 93 30.19 -10.62 39.08
N SER A 94 31.04 -11.22 38.24
CA SER A 94 32.36 -11.70 38.66
C SER A 94 33.25 -10.59 39.23
N ILE A 95 33.33 -9.45 38.52
CA ILE A 95 34.17 -8.30 38.94
C ILE A 95 33.59 -7.65 40.19
N GLY A 96 32.26 -7.51 40.25
CA GLY A 96 31.55 -6.97 41.41
C GLY A 96 31.83 -7.77 42.68
N PHE A 97 31.68 -9.10 42.65
CA PHE A 97 31.93 -9.94 43.82
C PHE A 97 33.40 -10.05 44.18
N THR A 98 34.29 -10.12 43.19
CA THR A 98 35.74 -10.14 43.43
C THR A 98 36.19 -8.85 44.12
N PHE A 99 35.80 -7.69 43.60
CA PHE A 99 36.14 -6.41 44.21
C PHE A 99 35.46 -6.23 45.58
N GLY A 100 34.21 -6.66 45.71
CA GLY A 100 33.51 -6.70 46.99
C GLY A 100 34.25 -7.52 48.05
N SER A 101 34.79 -8.69 47.68
CA SER A 101 35.58 -9.51 48.61
C SER A 101 36.89 -8.83 49.05
N ILE A 102 37.53 -8.07 48.15
CA ILE A 102 38.74 -7.30 48.48
C ILE A 102 38.39 -6.15 49.44
N LEU A 103 37.30 -5.44 49.18
CA LEU A 103 36.86 -4.32 50.02
C LEU A 103 36.46 -4.80 51.42
N MET A 104 35.76 -5.93 51.51
CA MET A 104 35.39 -6.56 52.77
C MET A 104 36.62 -7.06 53.56
N SER A 105 37.61 -7.63 52.87
CA SER A 105 38.86 -8.11 53.49
C SER A 105 39.76 -6.97 53.98
N ASN A 106 39.69 -5.79 53.38
CA ASN A 106 40.49 -4.61 53.73
C ASN A 106 39.78 -3.67 54.72
N ASP A 107 38.50 -3.91 55.03
CA ASP A 107 37.72 -3.08 55.97
C ASP A 107 38.02 -3.48 57.42
N THR A 108 38.99 -2.77 58.02
CA THR A 108 39.41 -2.92 59.42
C THR A 108 38.37 -2.47 60.44
N HIS A 109 37.34 -1.71 60.04
CA HIS A 109 36.30 -1.20 60.95
C HIS A 109 34.96 -1.93 60.83
N HIS A 110 34.85 -2.95 59.97
CA HIS A 110 33.62 -3.73 59.72
C HIS A 110 32.39 -2.85 59.45
N THR A 111 32.60 -1.74 58.76
CA THR A 111 31.55 -0.80 58.38
C THR A 111 30.74 -1.28 57.18
N LEU A 112 31.34 -2.06 56.29
CA LEU A 112 30.69 -2.64 55.12
C LEU A 112 29.97 -3.94 55.48
N THR A 113 28.68 -4.00 55.16
CA THR A 113 27.87 -5.21 55.28
C THR A 113 27.85 -6.00 53.97
N ILE A 114 27.71 -7.33 54.07
CA ILE A 114 27.56 -8.21 52.90
C ILE A 114 26.35 -7.79 52.05
N SER A 115 25.26 -7.39 52.71
CA SER A 115 24.05 -6.88 52.06
C SER A 115 24.33 -5.66 51.16
N GLU A 116 25.19 -4.73 51.57
CA GLU A 116 25.52 -3.56 50.76
C GLU A 116 26.24 -3.95 49.46
N ILE A 117 27.20 -4.88 49.54
CA ILE A 117 27.89 -5.40 48.35
C ILE A 117 26.90 -6.09 47.41
N LEU A 118 26.03 -6.95 47.95
CA LEU A 118 25.02 -7.66 47.15
C LEU A 118 24.04 -6.69 46.48
N ILE A 119 23.56 -5.68 47.21
CA ILE A 119 22.66 -4.64 46.68
C ILE A 119 23.33 -3.87 45.55
N VAL A 120 24.56 -3.37 45.75
CA VAL A 120 25.27 -2.56 44.75
C VAL A 120 25.55 -3.38 43.48
N VAL A 121 26.04 -4.62 43.63
CA VAL A 121 26.34 -5.48 42.48
C VAL A 121 25.06 -5.82 41.70
N ASN A 122 23.98 -6.19 42.40
CA ASN A 122 22.74 -6.58 41.75
C ASN A 122 22.02 -5.39 41.09
N MET A 123 21.95 -4.25 41.78
CA MET A 123 21.34 -3.03 41.23
C MET A 123 22.06 -2.59 39.95
N PHE A 124 23.40 -2.63 39.94
CA PHE A 124 24.18 -2.24 38.77
C PHE A 124 24.01 -3.24 37.60
N ALA A 125 24.01 -4.54 37.88
CA ALA A 125 23.79 -5.56 36.84
C ALA A 125 22.38 -5.49 36.23
N GLN A 126 21.37 -5.20 37.05
CA GLN A 126 20.00 -4.97 36.58
C GLN A 126 19.88 -3.70 35.75
N ALA A 127 20.53 -2.60 36.16
CA ALA A 127 20.57 -1.36 35.38
C ALA A 127 21.17 -1.58 33.97
N LEU A 128 22.26 -2.34 33.88
CA LEU A 128 22.84 -2.72 32.58
C LEU A 128 21.90 -3.61 31.74
N SER A 129 21.16 -4.50 32.39
CA SER A 129 20.18 -5.37 31.70
C SER A 129 19.01 -4.57 31.13
N TYR A 130 18.52 -3.55 31.85
CA TYR A 130 17.51 -2.63 31.33
C TYR A 130 18.04 -1.78 30.17
N LEU A 131 19.29 -1.31 30.25
CA LEU A 131 19.92 -0.59 29.14
C LEU A 131 20.02 -1.46 27.88
N ASN A 132 20.28 -2.76 28.03
CA ASN A 132 20.26 -3.70 26.90
C ASN A 132 18.84 -3.90 26.34
N ALA A 133 17.82 -3.92 27.20
CA ALA A 133 16.43 -4.11 26.80
C ALA A 133 15.83 -2.89 26.07
N THR A 134 16.42 -1.69 26.21
CA THR A 134 15.92 -0.49 25.53
C THR A 134 16.35 -0.34 24.07
N GLY A 135 17.29 -1.16 23.60
CA GLY A 135 17.80 -1.12 22.22
C GLY A 135 16.72 -1.10 21.12
N PRO A 136 15.74 -2.03 21.14
CA PRO A 136 14.65 -2.06 20.15
C PRO A 136 13.82 -0.77 20.11
N PHE A 137 13.63 -0.07 21.24
CA PHE A 137 12.87 1.18 21.26
C PHE A 137 13.61 2.31 20.54
N PHE A 138 14.93 2.38 20.68
CA PHE A 138 15.75 3.33 19.91
C PHE A 138 15.68 3.06 18.41
N GLN A 139 15.67 1.77 18.01
CA GLN A 139 15.49 1.39 16.62
C GLN A 139 14.12 1.82 16.09
N SER A 140 13.02 1.55 16.82
CA SER A 140 11.68 1.96 16.40
C SER A 140 11.53 3.48 16.30
N ILE A 141 12.14 4.25 17.20
CA ILE A 141 12.17 5.72 17.11
C ILE A 141 12.91 6.16 15.84
N SER A 142 14.06 5.55 15.54
CA SER A 142 14.84 5.88 14.34
C SER A 142 14.09 5.53 13.04
N GLU A 143 13.40 4.38 13.01
CA GLU A 143 12.55 3.98 11.88
C GLU A 143 11.37 4.95 11.70
N ALA A 144 10.72 5.36 12.80
CA ALA A 144 9.63 6.33 12.79
C ALA A 144 10.09 7.71 12.28
N GLN A 145 11.27 8.17 12.70
CA GLN A 145 11.87 9.42 12.19
C GLN A 145 12.13 9.34 10.67
N GLY A 146 12.66 8.21 10.19
CA GLY A 146 12.89 8.00 8.75
C GLY A 146 11.59 8.01 7.93
N ALA A 147 10.54 7.36 8.42
CA ALA A 147 9.22 7.39 7.78
C ALA A 147 8.60 8.81 7.82
N ALA A 148 8.71 9.50 8.96
CA ALA A 148 8.17 10.84 9.15
C ALA A 148 8.77 11.87 8.18
N VAL A 149 10.06 11.80 7.87
CA VAL A 149 10.69 12.69 6.87
C VAL A 149 9.98 12.61 5.52
N SER A 150 9.62 11.40 5.06
CA SER A 150 8.93 11.25 3.78
C SER A 150 7.51 11.80 3.78
N VAL A 151 6.80 11.67 4.90
CA VAL A 151 5.43 12.17 5.07
C VAL A 151 5.44 13.70 5.22
N PHE A 152 6.30 14.24 6.08
CA PHE A 152 6.41 15.69 6.27
C PHE A 152 6.87 16.40 5.01
N ARG A 153 7.82 15.82 4.25
CA ARG A 153 8.18 16.40 2.95
C ARG A 153 6.98 16.56 2.02
N LEU A 154 6.08 15.58 1.96
CA LEU A 154 4.86 15.68 1.13
C LEU A 154 3.88 16.74 1.65
N ILE A 155 3.80 16.92 2.98
CA ILE A 155 2.96 17.95 3.61
C ILE A 155 3.54 19.34 3.36
N ASP A 156 4.86 19.50 3.53
CA ASP A 156 5.59 20.74 3.34
C ASP A 156 5.59 21.15 1.86
N GLU A 157 5.86 20.21 0.92
CA GLU A 157 5.76 20.44 -0.53
C GLU A 157 4.35 20.93 -0.94
N ALA A 158 3.29 20.38 -0.32
CA ALA A 158 1.92 20.84 -0.54
C ALA A 158 1.66 22.26 0.01
N HIS A 159 2.42 22.70 1.01
CA HIS A 159 2.30 24.04 1.60
C HIS A 159 3.14 25.09 0.85
N ASP A 160 4.27 24.69 0.26
CA ASP A 160 5.23 25.56 -0.44
C ASP A 160 4.93 25.75 -1.94
N GLU A 161 4.40 24.75 -2.67
CA GLU A 161 4.15 24.86 -4.12
C GLU A 161 2.73 25.34 -4.46
N ASN A 162 2.57 26.56 -4.98
CA ASN A 162 1.40 27.07 -5.75
C ASN A 162 0.03 27.02 -5.06
N ILE A 163 -0.19 26.30 -3.97
CA ILE A 163 -1.47 26.21 -3.26
C ILE A 163 -1.69 27.49 -2.45
N ASN A 164 -0.69 27.97 -1.72
CA ASN A 164 -0.78 29.26 -1.04
C ASN A 164 -1.00 30.42 -2.04
N GLU A 165 -0.29 30.47 -3.18
CA GLU A 165 -0.58 31.49 -4.20
C GLU A 165 -1.99 31.35 -4.80
N ARG A 166 -2.48 30.12 -5.06
CA ARG A 166 -3.83 29.89 -5.59
C ARG A 166 -4.93 30.16 -4.56
N GLU A 167 -4.75 29.81 -3.30
CA GLU A 167 -5.68 30.09 -2.19
C GLU A 167 -5.67 31.58 -1.86
N ILE A 168 -4.51 32.24 -1.83
CA ILE A 168 -4.38 33.70 -1.68
C ILE A 168 -5.01 34.42 -2.89
N LEU A 169 -4.83 33.93 -4.11
CA LEU A 169 -5.52 34.46 -5.30
C LEU A 169 -7.04 34.23 -5.23
N GLU A 170 -7.49 33.09 -4.68
CA GLU A 170 -8.91 32.80 -4.48
C GLU A 170 -9.57 33.64 -3.38
N GLU A 171 -8.86 33.95 -2.28
CA GLU A 171 -9.30 34.88 -1.24
C GLU A 171 -9.33 36.34 -1.73
N ASN A 172 -8.40 36.73 -2.62
CA ASN A 172 -8.34 38.08 -3.19
C ASN A 172 -9.33 38.33 -4.34
N ILE A 173 -10.02 37.30 -4.85
CA ILE A 173 -11.13 37.48 -5.80
C ILE A 173 -12.38 37.91 -5.01
N SER A 174 -12.71 39.20 -5.10
CA SER A 174 -13.90 39.80 -4.48
C SER A 174 -15.17 39.03 -4.83
N ASP A 175 -16.08 38.86 -3.85
CA ASP A 175 -17.35 38.13 -4.02
C ASP A 175 -18.22 38.68 -5.15
N GLU A 176 -18.09 39.96 -5.50
CA GLU A 176 -18.77 40.59 -6.64
C GLU A 176 -18.36 40.02 -8.01
N ARG A 177 -17.19 39.38 -8.13
CA ARG A 177 -16.71 38.76 -9.39
C ARG A 177 -17.08 37.27 -9.52
N SER A 178 -17.84 36.73 -8.57
CA SER A 178 -18.44 35.39 -8.66
C SER A 178 -19.63 35.39 -9.64
N ILE A 179 -19.37 35.61 -10.93
CA ILE A 179 -20.43 35.63 -11.94
C ILE A 179 -20.92 34.19 -12.15
N TYR A 180 -22.10 33.89 -11.60
CA TYR A 180 -22.78 32.60 -11.73
C TYR A 180 -23.24 32.29 -13.17
N ASN A 181 -23.25 33.28 -14.07
CA ASN A 181 -23.71 33.12 -15.44
C ASN A 181 -22.56 33.27 -16.44
N ILE A 182 -21.94 32.15 -16.79
CA ILE A 182 -21.06 32.04 -17.96
C ILE A 182 -21.95 31.87 -19.20
N ASN A 183 -21.86 32.79 -20.16
CA ASN A 183 -22.55 32.71 -21.45
C ASN A 183 -21.94 31.61 -22.33
N GLY A 184 -20.63 31.40 -22.19
CA GLY A 184 -19.91 30.28 -22.79
C GLY A 184 -19.15 30.63 -24.06
N ASP A 185 -18.77 31.89 -24.28
CA ASP A 185 -17.77 32.22 -25.30
C ASP A 185 -16.38 31.78 -24.82
N ILE A 186 -15.64 31.03 -25.64
CA ILE A 186 -14.30 30.51 -25.31
C ILE A 186 -13.31 30.99 -26.37
N GLU A 187 -12.19 31.56 -25.93
CA GLU A 187 -11.12 32.03 -26.81
C GLU A 187 -9.73 31.56 -26.33
N PHE A 188 -8.98 30.93 -27.23
CA PHE A 188 -7.55 30.66 -27.09
C PHE A 188 -6.80 31.73 -27.87
N ASP A 189 -5.98 32.53 -27.18
CA ASP A 189 -5.18 33.62 -27.76
C ASP A 189 -3.69 33.26 -27.69
N ASN A 190 -3.16 32.78 -28.82
CA ASN A 190 -1.75 32.43 -29.04
C ASN A 190 -1.17 31.47 -27.98
N VAL A 191 -1.93 30.42 -27.65
CA VAL A 191 -1.59 29.51 -26.56
C VAL A 191 -0.51 28.52 -26.98
N SER A 192 0.58 28.46 -26.23
CA SER A 192 1.60 27.40 -26.33
C SER A 192 1.73 26.63 -25.02
N PHE A 193 1.96 25.32 -25.10
CA PHE A 193 2.03 24.47 -23.93
C PHE A 193 2.88 23.21 -24.14
N SER A 194 3.68 22.87 -23.13
CA SER A 194 4.40 21.59 -23.00
C SER A 194 4.06 20.93 -21.66
N TYR A 195 3.88 19.61 -21.65
CA TYR A 195 3.62 18.88 -20.40
C TYR A 195 4.90 18.83 -19.52
N PRO A 196 4.80 18.96 -18.18
CA PRO A 196 5.97 18.90 -17.28
C PRO A 196 6.80 17.63 -17.41
N SER A 197 6.16 16.49 -17.71
CA SER A 197 6.86 15.22 -17.94
C SER A 197 7.77 15.22 -19.18
N ARG A 198 7.55 16.15 -20.12
CA ARG A 198 8.23 16.25 -21.41
C ARG A 198 8.29 17.71 -21.88
N GLU A 199 9.05 18.54 -21.19
CA GLU A 199 9.16 19.98 -21.48
C GLU A 199 9.61 20.27 -22.92
N ASN A 200 10.48 19.41 -23.46
CA ASN A 200 11.02 19.53 -24.83
C ASN A 200 10.01 19.21 -25.95
N ALA A 201 8.82 18.69 -25.62
CA ALA A 201 7.81 18.32 -26.59
C ALA A 201 6.60 19.26 -26.48
N THR A 202 6.54 20.25 -27.36
CA THR A 202 5.44 21.20 -27.46
C THR A 202 4.17 20.50 -27.92
N ALA A 203 3.15 20.49 -27.06
CA ALA A 203 1.84 19.90 -27.34
C ALA A 203 0.92 20.87 -28.09
N LEU A 204 0.99 22.16 -27.77
CA LEU A 204 0.29 23.26 -28.45
C LEU A 204 1.27 24.36 -28.82
N ASN A 205 1.13 24.93 -30.02
CA ASN A 205 2.05 25.92 -30.56
C ASN A 205 1.27 27.10 -31.17
N ASN A 206 1.27 28.24 -30.47
CA ASN A 206 0.54 29.45 -30.84
C ASN A 206 -0.90 29.19 -31.30
N LEU A 207 -1.61 28.34 -30.57
CA LEU A 207 -2.98 27.95 -30.89
C LEU A 207 -3.91 29.17 -30.76
N LYS A 208 -4.64 29.46 -31.83
CA LYS A 208 -5.72 30.45 -31.85
C LYS A 208 -7.04 29.77 -32.22
N LEU A 209 -8.04 29.88 -31.36
CA LEU A 209 -9.33 29.19 -31.51
C LEU A 209 -10.43 29.98 -30.80
N ILE A 210 -11.61 30.08 -31.42
CA ILE A 210 -12.79 30.74 -30.84
C ILE A 210 -13.98 29.79 -30.94
N ALA A 211 -14.59 29.44 -29.80
CA ALA A 211 -15.87 28.74 -29.75
C ALA A 211 -16.93 29.68 -29.19
N ARG A 212 -17.99 29.95 -29.98
CA ARG A 212 -19.03 30.93 -29.61
C ARG A 212 -20.08 30.31 -28.69
N ALA A 213 -20.72 31.17 -27.89
CA ALA A 213 -21.83 30.84 -27.03
C ALA A 213 -22.93 30.06 -27.78
N ASN A 214 -23.37 28.93 -27.20
CA ASN A 214 -24.41 28.06 -27.74
C ASN A 214 -24.10 27.39 -29.08
N GLN A 215 -22.85 27.38 -29.53
CA GLN A 215 -22.42 26.66 -30.74
C GLN A 215 -21.67 25.37 -30.40
N THR A 216 -21.76 24.39 -31.30
CA THR A 216 -20.98 23.16 -31.25
C THR A 216 -19.74 23.31 -32.13
N THR A 217 -18.57 23.39 -31.49
CA THR A 217 -17.26 23.47 -32.15
C THR A 217 -16.55 22.12 -32.10
N ALA A 218 -16.19 21.56 -33.25
CA ALA A 218 -15.46 20.30 -33.34
C ALA A 218 -13.95 20.51 -33.51
N LEU A 219 -13.15 19.74 -32.76
CA LEU A 219 -11.70 19.64 -32.90
C LEU A 219 -11.35 18.32 -33.59
N VAL A 220 -10.71 18.40 -34.75
CA VAL A 220 -10.35 17.24 -35.57
C VAL A 220 -8.85 17.27 -35.88
N GLY A 221 -8.21 16.11 -35.97
CA GLY A 221 -6.79 16.02 -36.32
C GLY A 221 -6.20 14.67 -35.94
N SER A 222 -4.95 14.41 -36.34
CA SER A 222 -4.25 13.17 -36.05
C SER A 222 -4.11 12.92 -34.53
N SER A 223 -3.84 11.68 -34.14
CA SER A 223 -3.48 11.39 -32.75
C SER A 223 -2.24 12.20 -32.33
N GLY A 224 -2.25 12.74 -31.12
CA GLY A 224 -1.14 13.55 -30.58
C GLY A 224 -1.06 15.01 -31.06
N CYS A 225 -2.03 15.53 -31.83
CA CYS A 225 -1.98 16.93 -32.28
C CYS A 225 -2.42 18.00 -31.25
N GLY A 226 -2.75 17.60 -30.02
CA GLY A 226 -3.08 18.53 -28.93
C GLY A 226 -4.57 18.72 -28.60
N LYS A 227 -5.49 17.91 -29.17
CA LYS A 227 -6.95 18.01 -28.95
C LYS A 227 -7.33 17.91 -27.45
N SER A 228 -7.00 16.80 -26.80
CA SER A 228 -7.29 16.58 -25.37
C SER A 228 -6.47 17.52 -24.45
N THR A 229 -5.37 18.07 -24.96
CA THR A 229 -4.62 19.15 -24.28
C THR A 229 -5.46 20.41 -24.15
N CYS A 230 -6.26 20.76 -25.17
CA CYS A 230 -7.17 21.91 -25.11
C CYS A 230 -8.20 21.75 -23.97
N VAL A 231 -8.78 20.56 -23.83
CA VAL A 231 -9.71 20.23 -22.72
C VAL A 231 -9.00 20.31 -21.37
N SER A 232 -7.76 19.81 -21.28
CA SER A 232 -6.97 19.84 -20.04
C SER A 232 -6.65 21.27 -19.58
N LEU A 233 -6.36 22.18 -20.52
CA LEU A 233 -6.12 23.60 -20.23
C LEU A 233 -7.42 24.34 -19.88
N LEU A 234 -8.54 24.03 -20.55
CA LEU A 234 -9.85 24.59 -20.21
C LEU A 234 -10.31 24.18 -18.81
N LEU A 235 -10.00 22.96 -18.36
CA LEU A 235 -10.25 22.52 -16.99
C LEU A 235 -9.25 23.07 -15.97
N ARG A 236 -8.25 23.83 -16.45
CA ARG A 236 -7.18 24.42 -15.65
C ARG A 236 -6.44 23.35 -14.82
N TYR A 237 -6.18 22.19 -15.44
CA TYR A 237 -5.27 21.19 -14.87
C TYR A 237 -3.81 21.61 -15.00
N TYR A 238 -3.54 22.37 -16.06
CA TYR A 238 -2.25 22.95 -16.37
C TYR A 238 -2.46 24.42 -16.75
N GLU A 239 -1.45 25.24 -16.55
CA GLU A 239 -1.41 26.62 -17.07
C GLU A 239 -0.66 26.62 -18.40
N PRO A 240 -1.04 27.48 -19.36
CA PRO A 240 -0.32 27.61 -20.62
C PRO A 240 1.10 28.16 -20.40
N SER A 241 2.07 27.72 -21.20
CA SER A 241 3.45 28.22 -21.14
C SER A 241 3.57 29.65 -21.69
N SER A 242 2.74 29.98 -22.69
CA SER A 242 2.57 31.33 -23.21
C SER A 242 1.16 31.50 -23.81
N GLY A 243 0.74 32.75 -24.00
CA GLY A 243 -0.63 33.08 -24.42
C GLY A 243 -1.62 33.08 -23.26
N ARG A 244 -2.90 33.19 -23.58
CA ARG A 244 -3.98 33.21 -22.58
C ARG A 244 -5.25 32.54 -23.09
N ILE A 245 -6.02 31.99 -22.17
CA ILE A 245 -7.34 31.41 -22.44
C ILE A 245 -8.37 32.32 -21.79
N MET A 246 -9.39 32.71 -22.54
CA MET A 246 -10.44 33.62 -22.10
C MET A 246 -11.81 32.96 -22.22
N ILE A 247 -12.67 33.26 -21.26
CA ILE A 247 -14.09 32.90 -21.28
C ILE A 247 -14.90 34.19 -21.10
N ASP A 248 -15.86 34.42 -21.99
CA ASP A 248 -16.67 35.64 -22.05
C ASP A 248 -15.82 36.94 -22.03
N GLY A 249 -14.64 36.89 -22.66
CA GLY A 249 -13.68 38.00 -22.72
C GLY A 249 -12.78 38.18 -21.48
N GLN A 250 -12.89 37.32 -20.46
CA GLN A 250 -12.07 37.37 -19.25
C GLN A 250 -11.12 36.16 -19.16
N SER A 251 -9.90 36.36 -18.65
CA SER A 251 -8.94 35.27 -18.46
C SER A 251 -9.49 34.19 -17.51
N ILE A 252 -9.30 32.91 -17.85
CA ILE A 252 -9.69 31.77 -16.99
C ILE A 252 -9.03 31.80 -15.60
N THR A 253 -7.91 32.53 -15.48
CA THR A 253 -7.18 32.71 -14.21
C THR A 253 -7.97 33.50 -13.17
N ASN A 254 -8.94 34.31 -13.62
CA ASN A 254 -9.68 35.24 -12.76
C ASN A 254 -10.91 34.60 -12.09
N TYR A 255 -11.25 33.36 -12.46
CA TYR A 255 -12.38 32.64 -11.86
C TYR A 255 -11.90 31.75 -10.70
N LYS A 256 -12.71 31.68 -9.63
CA LYS A 256 -12.55 30.69 -8.55
C LYS A 256 -12.71 29.29 -9.13
N ILE A 257 -11.72 28.41 -8.96
CA ILE A 257 -11.60 27.18 -9.76
C ILE A 257 -12.79 26.22 -9.56
N LYS A 258 -13.29 26.16 -8.32
CA LYS A 258 -14.42 25.31 -7.93
C LYS A 258 -15.71 25.74 -8.61
N GLN A 259 -16.02 27.03 -8.59
CA GLN A 259 -17.22 27.58 -9.25
C GLN A 259 -17.12 27.45 -10.77
N PHE A 260 -15.93 27.72 -11.31
CA PHE A 260 -15.66 27.60 -12.74
C PHE A 260 -15.93 26.18 -13.27
N ARG A 261 -15.41 25.15 -12.59
CA ARG A 261 -15.62 23.74 -12.97
C ARG A 261 -17.04 23.22 -12.71
N GLN A 262 -17.86 23.93 -11.93
CA GLN A 262 -19.28 23.60 -11.78
C GLN A 262 -20.08 23.95 -13.03
N ASN A 263 -19.68 25.00 -13.76
CA ASN A 263 -20.31 25.42 -15.02
C ASN A 263 -19.86 24.60 -16.24
N ILE A 264 -18.90 23.68 -16.05
CA ILE A 264 -18.36 22.82 -17.11
C ILE A 264 -18.76 21.35 -16.87
N GLY A 265 -19.41 20.76 -17.86
CA GLY A 265 -19.62 19.33 -17.95
C GLY A 265 -18.56 18.70 -18.84
N VAL A 266 -17.97 17.59 -18.41
CA VAL A 266 -16.99 16.87 -19.25
C VAL A 266 -17.32 15.39 -19.31
N VAL A 267 -17.30 14.86 -20.52
CA VAL A 267 -17.40 13.43 -20.81
C VAL A 267 -16.09 13.01 -21.44
N SER A 268 -15.30 12.25 -20.68
CA SER A 268 -14.00 11.74 -21.11
C SER A 268 -14.15 10.51 -22.01
N GLN A 269 -13.07 10.20 -22.75
CA GLN A 269 -12.98 9.04 -23.64
C GLN A 269 -13.29 7.73 -22.88
N GLU A 270 -12.60 7.52 -21.76
CA GLU A 270 -12.85 6.40 -20.84
C GLU A 270 -13.57 6.89 -19.58
N PRO A 271 -14.89 6.66 -19.45
CA PRO A 271 -15.66 7.11 -18.31
C PRO A 271 -15.34 6.31 -17.04
N ILE A 272 -14.81 7.00 -16.03
CA ILE A 272 -14.53 6.44 -14.71
C ILE A 272 -15.77 6.54 -13.82
N LEU A 273 -16.14 5.43 -13.18
CA LEU A 273 -17.16 5.36 -12.13
C LEU A 273 -16.51 4.92 -10.83
N PHE A 274 -16.92 5.55 -9.73
CA PHE A 274 -16.48 5.21 -8.39
C PHE A 274 -17.20 3.94 -7.88
N GLY A 275 -16.57 3.23 -6.95
CA GLY A 275 -16.97 2.00 -6.26
C GLY A 275 -18.20 2.11 -5.36
N ILE A 276 -19.17 2.94 -5.75
CA ILE A 276 -20.37 3.34 -5.02
C ILE A 276 -21.61 3.08 -5.87
N SER A 277 -22.80 3.48 -5.40
CA SER A 277 -24.04 3.28 -6.16
C SER A 277 -24.08 4.14 -7.44
N ILE A 278 -24.90 3.73 -8.41
CA ILE A 278 -25.17 4.53 -9.61
C ILE A 278 -25.73 5.90 -9.23
N TYR A 279 -26.62 5.94 -8.23
CA TYR A 279 -27.17 7.17 -7.66
C TYR A 279 -26.07 8.14 -7.23
N GLU A 280 -25.15 7.69 -6.37
CA GLU A 280 -24.08 8.53 -5.84
C GLU A 280 -23.08 8.95 -6.94
N ASN A 281 -22.80 8.07 -7.89
CA ASN A 281 -21.97 8.41 -9.05
C ASN A 281 -22.56 9.59 -9.85
N ILE A 282 -23.88 9.61 -10.10
CA ILE A 282 -24.52 10.73 -10.80
C ILE A 282 -24.55 11.97 -9.89
N ARG A 283 -24.89 11.79 -8.60
CA ARG A 283 -24.93 12.85 -7.59
C ARG A 283 -23.61 13.59 -7.43
N PHE A 284 -22.47 12.94 -7.67
CA PHE A 284 -21.16 13.60 -7.68
C PHE A 284 -21.03 14.72 -8.73
N GLY A 285 -21.92 14.79 -9.72
CA GLY A 285 -22.04 15.96 -10.58
C GLY A 285 -22.54 17.19 -9.81
N LYS A 286 -23.56 17.03 -8.96
CA LYS A 286 -24.20 18.09 -8.17
C LYS A 286 -24.67 17.52 -6.82
N MET A 287 -23.95 17.83 -5.74
CA MET A 287 -24.18 17.20 -4.42
C MET A 287 -25.56 17.45 -3.80
N ASN A 288 -26.13 18.62 -4.10
CA ASN A 288 -27.46 19.03 -3.66
C ASN A 288 -28.55 18.62 -4.65
N ALA A 289 -28.24 17.76 -5.64
CA ALA A 289 -29.23 17.30 -6.60
C ALA A 289 -30.31 16.47 -5.90
N THR A 290 -31.56 16.79 -6.23
CA THR A 290 -32.68 15.97 -5.77
C THR A 290 -32.73 14.66 -6.57
N ARG A 291 -33.38 13.65 -6.02
CA ARG A 291 -33.56 12.37 -6.72
C ARG A 291 -34.23 12.55 -8.09
N ALA A 292 -35.19 13.47 -8.20
CA ALA A 292 -35.86 13.80 -9.45
C ALA A 292 -34.90 14.41 -10.49
N GLU A 293 -33.97 15.28 -10.06
CA GLU A 293 -32.94 15.82 -10.96
C GLU A 293 -32.00 14.74 -11.49
N ILE A 294 -31.61 13.78 -10.63
CA ILE A 294 -30.76 12.65 -10.99
C ILE A 294 -31.46 11.72 -11.98
N GLU A 295 -32.73 11.40 -11.72
CA GLU A 295 -33.55 10.57 -12.62
C GLU A 295 -33.75 11.27 -13.97
N HIS A 296 -34.04 12.56 -13.97
CA HIS A 296 -34.17 13.35 -15.20
C HIS A 296 -32.86 13.41 -16.01
N ALA A 297 -31.72 13.64 -15.35
CA ALA A 297 -30.41 13.62 -16.02
C ALA A 297 -30.10 12.23 -16.62
N ALA A 298 -30.48 11.16 -15.93
CA ALA A 298 -30.33 9.80 -16.43
C ALA A 298 -31.25 9.51 -17.62
N GLU A 299 -32.45 10.08 -17.69
CA GLU A 299 -33.34 9.99 -18.86
C GLU A 299 -32.76 10.75 -20.06
N GLN A 300 -32.25 11.96 -19.86
CA GLN A 300 -31.57 12.73 -20.90
C GLN A 300 -30.36 11.98 -21.47
N ALA A 301 -29.62 11.26 -20.62
CA ALA A 301 -28.48 10.45 -21.02
C ALA A 301 -28.82 9.05 -21.56
N ASN A 302 -30.11 8.71 -21.74
CA ASN A 302 -30.58 7.35 -22.10
C ASN A 302 -30.14 6.25 -21.11
N ALA A 303 -29.83 6.60 -19.86
CA ALA A 303 -29.38 5.67 -18.83
C ALA A 303 -30.54 5.06 -18.02
N HIS A 304 -31.63 5.81 -17.82
CA HIS A 304 -32.73 5.41 -16.93
C HIS A 304 -33.29 4.00 -17.24
N LYS A 305 -33.53 3.70 -18.52
CA LYS A 305 -34.14 2.42 -18.94
C LYS A 305 -33.34 1.19 -18.52
N PHE A 306 -32.01 1.22 -18.65
CA PHE A 306 -31.18 0.07 -18.28
C PHE A 306 -30.96 0.02 -16.77
N ILE A 307 -30.81 1.18 -16.11
CA ILE A 307 -30.70 1.26 -14.65
C ILE A 307 -31.90 0.60 -13.99
N MET A 308 -33.12 0.85 -14.49
CA MET A 308 -34.35 0.27 -13.94
C MET A 308 -34.48 -1.25 -14.13
N LYS A 309 -33.70 -1.84 -15.05
CA LYS A 309 -33.63 -3.30 -15.23
C LYS A 309 -32.68 -3.98 -14.23
N LEU A 310 -31.82 -3.22 -13.55
CA LEU A 310 -30.90 -3.77 -12.56
C LEU A 310 -31.64 -4.14 -11.27
N PRO A 311 -31.18 -5.18 -10.52
CA PRO A 311 -31.88 -5.66 -9.32
C PRO A 311 -32.14 -4.57 -8.27
N ASN A 312 -31.14 -3.73 -8.01
CA ASN A 312 -31.21 -2.66 -7.02
C ASN A 312 -31.41 -1.27 -7.66
N LYS A 313 -31.75 -1.22 -8.96
CA LYS A 313 -31.97 0.03 -9.71
C LYS A 313 -30.81 1.03 -9.51
N TYR A 314 -31.10 2.24 -9.05
CA TYR A 314 -30.12 3.28 -8.76
C TYR A 314 -29.19 2.98 -7.58
N GLU A 315 -29.59 2.09 -6.65
CA GLU A 315 -28.77 1.66 -5.50
C GLU A 315 -27.78 0.55 -5.86
N THR A 316 -27.76 0.11 -7.11
CA THR A 316 -26.80 -0.89 -7.59
C THR A 316 -25.38 -0.33 -7.47
N LEU A 317 -24.51 -1.06 -6.75
CA LEU A 317 -23.10 -0.74 -6.63
C LEU A 317 -22.37 -1.06 -7.96
N VAL A 318 -21.50 -0.15 -8.38
CA VAL A 318 -20.65 -0.30 -9.57
C VAL A 318 -19.17 -0.24 -9.18
N GLY A 319 -18.26 -0.57 -10.10
CA GLY A 319 -16.81 -0.58 -9.84
C GLY A 319 -16.28 -1.98 -9.52
N GLU A 320 -15.09 -2.08 -8.92
CA GLU A 320 -14.42 -3.38 -8.66
C GLU A 320 -15.22 -4.32 -7.74
N ARG A 321 -15.99 -3.76 -6.80
CA ARG A 321 -16.84 -4.50 -5.86
C ARG A 321 -18.30 -4.63 -6.31
N GLY A 322 -18.66 -4.00 -7.43
CA GLY A 322 -20.02 -3.90 -7.92
C GLY A 322 -20.23 -4.66 -9.24
N ILE A 323 -21.37 -4.42 -9.88
CA ILE A 323 -21.63 -4.97 -11.21
C ILE A 323 -20.70 -4.28 -12.23
N GLN A 324 -20.08 -5.09 -13.09
CA GLN A 324 -19.34 -4.57 -14.23
C GLN A 324 -20.31 -4.14 -15.34
N LEU A 325 -20.36 -2.84 -15.58
CA LEU A 325 -21.12 -2.22 -16.67
C LEU A 325 -20.34 -2.27 -17.99
N SER A 326 -21.06 -2.35 -19.11
CA SER A 326 -20.49 -2.20 -20.45
C SER A 326 -19.93 -0.79 -20.67
N GLY A 327 -19.05 -0.63 -21.68
CA GLY A 327 -18.50 0.69 -22.04
C GLY A 327 -19.59 1.72 -22.31
N GLY A 328 -20.63 1.35 -23.06
CA GLY A 328 -21.77 2.21 -23.38
C GLY A 328 -22.58 2.64 -22.16
N GLU A 329 -22.81 1.72 -21.22
CA GLU A 329 -23.52 2.03 -19.97
C GLU A 329 -22.71 3.00 -19.09
N LYS A 330 -21.39 2.78 -18.97
CA LYS A 330 -20.51 3.69 -18.22
C LYS A 330 -20.51 5.08 -18.85
N GLN A 331 -20.49 5.18 -20.18
CA GLN A 331 -20.56 6.46 -20.90
C GLN A 331 -21.85 7.21 -20.61
N ARG A 332 -22.99 6.51 -20.64
CA ARG A 332 -24.31 7.11 -20.35
C ARG A 332 -24.41 7.60 -18.90
N ILE A 333 -23.86 6.86 -17.93
CA ILE A 333 -23.82 7.33 -16.53
C ILE A 333 -22.90 8.56 -16.39
N ALA A 334 -21.74 8.56 -17.05
CA ALA A 334 -20.84 9.72 -17.04
C ALA A 334 -21.48 10.96 -17.70
N LEU A 335 -22.26 10.77 -18.77
CA LEU A 335 -23.04 11.83 -19.39
C LEU A 335 -24.14 12.34 -18.44
N ALA A 336 -24.88 11.46 -17.76
CA ALA A 336 -25.87 11.87 -16.75
C ALA A 336 -25.20 12.68 -15.62
N ARG A 337 -24.02 12.26 -15.17
CA ARG A 337 -23.19 12.96 -14.19
C ARG A 337 -22.74 14.36 -14.67
N ALA A 338 -22.47 14.51 -15.97
CA ALA A 338 -22.18 15.83 -16.55
C ALA A 338 -23.44 16.70 -16.66
N LEU A 339 -24.60 16.10 -16.99
CA LEU A 339 -25.85 16.82 -17.24
C LEU A 339 -26.54 17.30 -15.96
N VAL A 340 -26.43 16.57 -14.84
CA VAL A 340 -27.05 16.97 -13.57
C VAL A 340 -26.52 18.32 -13.06
N LYS A 341 -25.31 18.72 -13.47
CA LYS A 341 -24.72 20.05 -13.21
C LYS A 341 -25.45 21.19 -13.92
N GLN A 342 -26.18 20.90 -15.00
CA GLN A 342 -26.70 21.89 -15.95
C GLN A 342 -25.62 22.86 -16.46
N PRO A 343 -24.50 22.36 -17.03
CA PRO A 343 -23.37 23.21 -17.44
C PRO A 343 -23.66 24.10 -18.65
N SER A 344 -23.14 25.33 -18.65
CA SER A 344 -23.13 26.23 -19.80
C SER A 344 -22.17 25.76 -20.90
N ILE A 345 -21.06 25.12 -20.49
CA ILE A 345 -20.02 24.60 -21.38
C ILE A 345 -19.96 23.08 -21.26
N LEU A 346 -20.06 22.36 -22.37
CA LEU A 346 -19.96 20.91 -22.43
C LEU A 346 -18.71 20.51 -23.22
N LEU A 347 -17.83 19.71 -22.62
CA LEU A 347 -16.62 19.19 -23.27
C LEU A 347 -16.79 17.69 -23.51
N LEU A 348 -16.70 17.26 -24.76
CA LEU A 348 -16.84 15.86 -25.17
C LEU A 348 -15.49 15.41 -25.74
N ASP A 349 -14.73 14.61 -24.99
CA ASP A 349 -13.42 14.11 -25.42
C ASP A 349 -13.56 12.67 -25.93
N GLU A 350 -13.71 12.49 -27.24
CA GLU A 350 -13.87 11.18 -27.89
C GLU A 350 -14.93 10.27 -27.24
N ALA A 351 -16.06 10.84 -26.83
CA ALA A 351 -17.09 10.16 -26.03
C ALA A 351 -17.77 8.94 -26.70
N THR A 352 -17.42 8.59 -27.94
CA THR A 352 -17.95 7.45 -28.70
C THR A 352 -16.88 6.53 -29.29
N SER A 353 -15.58 6.79 -29.03
CA SER A 353 -14.50 6.03 -29.70
C SER A 353 -14.35 4.59 -29.20
N ALA A 354 -14.65 4.33 -27.93
CA ALA A 354 -14.52 3.01 -27.29
C ALA A 354 -15.79 2.14 -27.32
N LEU A 355 -16.81 2.53 -28.11
CA LEU A 355 -18.13 1.89 -28.11
C LEU A 355 -18.36 0.98 -29.32
N ASP A 356 -19.14 -0.08 -29.12
CA ASP A 356 -19.73 -0.88 -30.21
C ASP A 356 -20.80 -0.07 -30.97
N ASN A 357 -21.09 -0.47 -32.21
CA ASN A 357 -21.96 0.31 -33.11
C ASN A 357 -23.38 0.53 -32.55
N VAL A 358 -23.93 -0.40 -31.76
CA VAL A 358 -25.29 -0.28 -31.19
C VAL A 358 -25.27 0.70 -30.02
N SER A 359 -24.36 0.52 -29.06
CA SER A 359 -24.22 1.44 -27.93
C SER A 359 -23.86 2.85 -28.39
N GLU A 360 -23.01 2.98 -29.40
CA GLU A 360 -22.61 4.24 -29.99
C GLU A 360 -23.82 5.04 -30.47
N LYS A 361 -24.73 4.43 -31.23
CA LYS A 361 -25.92 5.13 -31.74
C LYS A 361 -26.78 5.69 -30.60
N ILE A 362 -26.99 4.89 -29.56
CA ILE A 362 -27.78 5.29 -28.37
C ILE A 362 -27.09 6.43 -27.61
N VAL A 363 -25.76 6.38 -27.48
CA VAL A 363 -24.96 7.42 -26.81
C VAL A 363 -24.94 8.69 -27.66
N GLN A 364 -24.75 8.59 -28.97
CA GLN A 364 -24.75 9.73 -29.89
C GLN A 364 -26.09 10.49 -29.86
N GLU A 365 -27.23 9.78 -29.87
CA GLU A 365 -28.55 10.40 -29.72
C GLU A 365 -28.72 11.14 -28.38
N ALA A 366 -28.06 10.69 -27.31
CA ALA A 366 -28.05 11.38 -26.02
C ALA A 366 -27.11 12.60 -26.05
N LEU A 367 -25.94 12.48 -26.68
CA LEU A 367 -25.00 13.59 -26.87
C LEU A 367 -25.60 14.71 -27.72
N ASP A 368 -26.23 14.39 -28.85
CA ASP A 368 -26.85 15.39 -29.74
C ASP A 368 -27.96 16.18 -29.01
N ARG A 369 -28.68 15.55 -28.08
CA ARG A 369 -29.63 16.25 -27.20
C ARG A 369 -28.93 17.09 -26.14
N ALA A 370 -27.85 16.58 -25.55
CA ALA A 370 -27.07 17.26 -24.54
C ALA A 370 -26.40 18.54 -25.06
N CYS A 371 -25.97 18.55 -26.33
CA CYS A 371 -25.29 19.70 -26.96
C CYS A 371 -26.24 20.90 -27.24
N LYS A 372 -27.56 20.68 -27.30
CA LYS A 372 -28.51 21.75 -27.63
C LYS A 372 -28.51 22.85 -26.57
N ASN A 373 -28.45 24.10 -27.02
CA ASN A 373 -28.45 25.32 -26.19
C ASN A 373 -27.28 25.40 -25.19
N ARG A 374 -26.10 24.89 -25.57
CA ARG A 374 -24.86 24.94 -24.76
C ARG A 374 -23.67 25.14 -25.66
N THR A 375 -22.65 25.84 -25.19
CA THR A 375 -21.38 25.84 -25.91
C THR A 375 -20.75 24.47 -25.76
N THR A 376 -20.51 23.78 -26.87
CA THR A 376 -19.96 22.44 -26.84
C THR A 376 -18.65 22.38 -27.61
N ILE A 377 -17.59 21.90 -26.97
CA ILE A 377 -16.35 21.53 -27.65
C ILE A 377 -16.32 20.01 -27.77
N VAL A 378 -16.29 19.52 -29.00
CA VAL A 378 -16.30 18.09 -29.30
C VAL A 378 -15.00 17.67 -29.95
N ILE A 379 -14.25 16.79 -29.31
CA ILE A 379 -13.13 16.09 -29.91
C ILE A 379 -13.69 14.81 -30.51
N ALA A 380 -13.76 14.78 -31.84
CA ALA A 380 -14.38 13.67 -32.54
C ALA A 380 -13.35 12.85 -33.32
N HIS A 381 -13.43 11.54 -33.15
CA HIS A 381 -12.75 10.56 -34.00
C HIS A 381 -13.67 10.03 -35.11
N ARG A 382 -14.99 10.24 -35.02
CA ARG A 382 -15.97 9.66 -35.96
C ARG A 382 -16.66 10.73 -36.80
N LEU A 383 -16.82 10.43 -38.09
CA LEU A 383 -17.38 11.32 -39.10
C LEU A 383 -18.77 11.88 -38.75
N THR A 384 -19.65 11.07 -38.18
CA THR A 384 -21.04 11.42 -37.84
C THR A 384 -21.10 12.55 -36.81
N THR A 385 -20.23 12.50 -35.80
CA THR A 385 -20.14 13.52 -34.75
C THR A 385 -19.55 14.84 -35.29
N ILE A 386 -18.69 14.76 -36.31
CA ILE A 386 -18.07 15.94 -36.95
C ILE A 386 -19.05 16.65 -37.89
N GLN A 387 -19.88 15.89 -38.62
CA GLN A 387 -20.81 16.43 -39.61
C GLN A 387 -21.86 17.38 -39.03
N ASN A 388 -22.28 17.14 -37.79
CA ASN A 388 -23.31 17.92 -37.12
C ASN A 388 -22.76 19.16 -36.38
N ALA A 389 -21.45 19.44 -36.47
CA ALA A 389 -20.84 20.58 -35.80
C ALA A 389 -21.06 21.88 -36.57
N ASP A 390 -21.35 22.97 -35.85
CA ASP A 390 -21.55 24.31 -36.43
C ASP A 390 -20.23 24.87 -37.00
N TYR A 391 -19.12 24.56 -36.34
CA TYR A 391 -17.79 25.02 -36.74
C TYR A 391 -16.73 23.95 -36.44
N ILE A 392 -15.74 23.81 -37.32
CA ILE A 392 -14.73 22.76 -37.25
C ILE A 392 -13.34 23.39 -37.31
N TYR A 393 -12.49 23.00 -36.37
CA TYR A 393 -11.06 23.31 -36.34
C TYR A 393 -10.23 22.05 -36.60
N VAL A 394 -9.32 22.12 -37.56
CA VAL A 394 -8.40 21.05 -37.89
C VAL A 394 -7.03 21.37 -37.30
N LEU A 395 -6.59 20.54 -36.35
CA LEU A 395 -5.32 20.68 -35.65
C LEU A 395 -4.24 19.81 -36.30
N ASP A 396 -3.06 20.39 -36.49
CA ASP A 396 -1.83 19.69 -36.83
C ASP A 396 -0.65 20.22 -36.01
N LYS A 397 0.15 19.31 -35.44
CA LYS A 397 1.34 19.65 -34.64
C LYS A 397 1.12 20.79 -33.63
N GLY A 398 -0.06 20.84 -33.01
CA GLY A 398 -0.39 21.82 -31.97
C GLY A 398 -0.91 23.18 -32.46
N SER A 399 -1.11 23.39 -33.76
CA SER A 399 -1.69 24.61 -34.33
C SER A 399 -2.93 24.33 -35.19
N VAL A 400 -3.78 25.34 -35.38
CA VAL A 400 -4.92 25.27 -36.31
C VAL A 400 -4.41 25.48 -37.75
N ILE A 401 -4.72 24.54 -38.64
CA ILE A 401 -4.36 24.63 -40.06
C ILE A 401 -5.55 24.95 -40.98
N GLU A 402 -6.75 24.51 -40.60
CA GLU A 402 -7.98 24.71 -41.37
C GLU A 402 -9.13 24.96 -40.39
N GLU A 403 -10.02 25.87 -40.77
CA GLU A 403 -11.22 26.20 -40.02
C GLU A 403 -12.40 26.46 -40.97
N GLY A 404 -13.61 26.13 -40.55
CA GLY A 404 -14.82 26.33 -41.35
C GLY A 404 -15.95 25.35 -41.01
N THR A 405 -17.00 25.36 -41.83
CA THR A 405 -18.09 24.38 -41.77
C THR A 405 -17.71 23.09 -42.51
N HIS A 406 -18.44 21.99 -42.26
CA HIS A 406 -18.24 20.72 -42.94
C HIS A 406 -18.16 20.85 -44.48
N GLU A 407 -19.10 21.58 -45.07
CA GLU A 407 -19.17 21.78 -46.52
C GLU A 407 -17.97 22.57 -47.07
N THR A 408 -17.58 23.65 -46.38
CA THR A 408 -16.45 24.50 -46.81
C THR A 408 -15.11 23.77 -46.75
N LEU A 409 -14.91 22.94 -45.73
CA LEU A 409 -13.68 22.17 -45.56
C LEU A 409 -13.62 20.96 -46.51
N LEU A 410 -14.77 20.37 -46.87
CA LEU A 410 -14.84 19.27 -47.82
C LEU A 410 -14.59 19.74 -49.27
N ALA A 411 -15.02 20.97 -49.58
CA ALA A 411 -14.82 21.60 -50.90
C ALA A 411 -13.36 22.02 -51.17
N LYS A 412 -12.52 22.17 -50.13
CA LYS A 412 -11.08 22.45 -50.29
C LYS A 412 -10.35 21.21 -50.82
N GLU A 413 -10.04 21.19 -52.11
CA GLU A 413 -9.26 20.12 -52.73
C GLU A 413 -7.86 20.03 -52.12
N GLY A 414 -7.47 18.84 -51.67
CA GLY A 414 -6.17 18.61 -51.03
C GLY A 414 -6.09 19.03 -49.55
N GLY A 415 -7.19 19.51 -48.96
CA GLY A 415 -7.25 19.82 -47.54
C GLY A 415 -7.03 18.60 -46.65
N LYS A 416 -6.43 18.81 -45.47
CA LYS A 416 -6.19 17.77 -44.49
C LYS A 416 -7.52 17.22 -43.95
N TYR A 417 -8.54 18.06 -43.81
CA TYR A 417 -9.90 17.61 -43.47
C TYR A 417 -10.45 16.62 -44.50
N GLN A 418 -10.46 17.00 -45.78
CA GLN A 418 -10.95 16.17 -46.88
C GLN A 418 -10.20 14.82 -46.94
N THR A 419 -8.89 14.84 -46.70
CA THR A 419 -8.04 13.64 -46.65
C THR A 419 -8.44 12.71 -45.51
N MET A 420 -8.65 13.23 -44.29
CA MET A 420 -9.10 12.43 -43.14
C MET A 420 -10.47 11.78 -43.40
N ILE A 421 -11.40 12.51 -44.02
CA ILE A 421 -12.73 11.97 -44.37
C ILE A 421 -12.63 10.83 -45.38
N LYS A 422 -11.85 11.01 -46.45
CA LYS A 422 -11.65 9.98 -47.49
C LYS A 422 -11.06 8.70 -46.88
N MET A 423 -10.09 8.84 -45.97
CA MET A 423 -9.52 7.71 -45.24
C MET A 423 -10.56 6.99 -44.37
N GLN A 424 -11.38 7.70 -43.59
CA GLN A 424 -12.42 7.08 -42.76
C GLN A 424 -13.54 6.42 -43.57
N GLN A 425 -13.89 6.96 -44.74
CA GLN A 425 -14.87 6.35 -45.64
C GLN A 425 -14.32 5.07 -46.28
N SER A 426 -13.03 5.02 -46.61
CA SER A 426 -12.39 3.80 -47.12
C SER A 426 -12.34 2.68 -46.06
N GLU A 427 -12.13 3.00 -44.78
CA GLU A 427 -12.20 2.02 -43.68
C GLU A 427 -13.62 1.45 -43.49
N LYS A 428 -14.67 2.29 -43.59
CA LYS A 428 -16.06 1.82 -43.54
C LYS A 428 -16.44 0.89 -44.69
N THR A 429 -15.79 1.02 -45.86
CA THR A 429 -16.10 0.23 -47.05
C THR A 429 -15.46 -1.17 -47.01
N ILE A 430 -14.45 -1.38 -46.16
CA ILE A 430 -13.81 -2.69 -45.93
C ILE A 430 -14.55 -3.50 -44.84
N GLY A 431 -15.40 -2.86 -44.02
CA GLY A 431 -16.13 -3.49 -42.92
C GLY A 431 -17.61 -3.84 -43.19
N THR A 432 -18.15 -3.51 -44.36
CA THR A 432 -19.57 -3.74 -44.69
C THR A 432 -19.79 -5.02 -45.48
N GLN A 433 -19.71 -6.18 -44.81
CA GLN A 433 -20.43 -7.37 -45.26
C GLN A 433 -21.05 -8.25 -44.16
N ASP A 434 -20.80 -8.02 -42.87
CA ASP A 434 -21.34 -8.88 -41.79
C ASP A 434 -22.38 -8.22 -40.84
N GLY A 435 -22.81 -6.99 -41.11
CA GLY A 435 -23.56 -6.19 -40.12
C GLY A 435 -25.09 -6.27 -40.12
N LEU A 436 -25.73 -6.83 -41.15
CA LEU A 436 -27.18 -6.66 -41.37
C LEU A 436 -28.08 -7.82 -40.89
N MET A 437 -27.50 -8.90 -40.35
CA MET A 437 -28.29 -10.08 -39.90
C MET A 437 -28.44 -10.22 -38.37
N ASN A 438 -27.80 -9.37 -37.57
CA ASN A 438 -27.71 -9.54 -36.11
C ASN A 438 -28.56 -8.58 -35.25
N MET A 439 -29.39 -7.72 -35.85
CA MET A 439 -30.18 -6.73 -35.10
C MET A 439 -31.40 -7.29 -34.35
N ALA A 440 -31.75 -8.57 -34.52
CA ALA A 440 -32.92 -9.18 -33.86
C ALA A 440 -32.56 -10.25 -32.79
N LYS A 441 -31.28 -10.57 -32.57
CA LYS A 441 -30.83 -11.59 -31.59
C LYS A 441 -30.17 -11.02 -30.33
N ALA A 442 -29.69 -9.78 -30.37
CA ALA A 442 -28.91 -9.20 -29.28
C ALA A 442 -29.70 -8.85 -28.01
N THR A 443 -31.04 -8.84 -28.04
CA THR A 443 -31.86 -8.47 -26.87
C THR A 443 -32.24 -9.64 -25.96
N ALA A 444 -31.95 -10.89 -26.34
CA ALA A 444 -32.23 -12.07 -25.52
C ALA A 444 -30.96 -12.67 -24.86
N GLU A 445 -29.79 -12.52 -25.47
CA GLU A 445 -28.51 -13.03 -24.94
C GLU A 445 -27.96 -12.18 -23.78
N ASP A 446 -28.34 -10.91 -23.69
CA ASP A 446 -27.98 -10.02 -22.57
C ASP A 446 -28.71 -10.40 -21.27
N GLU A 447 -29.93 -10.95 -21.34
CA GLU A 447 -30.72 -11.32 -20.15
C GLU A 447 -30.13 -12.54 -19.42
N GLU A 448 -29.59 -13.51 -20.15
CA GLU A 448 -28.99 -14.72 -19.58
C GLU A 448 -27.61 -14.41 -18.95
N GLN A 449 -26.80 -13.56 -19.59
CA GLN A 449 -25.51 -13.12 -19.04
C GLN A 449 -25.64 -12.22 -17.80
N ILE A 450 -26.67 -11.37 -17.72
CA ILE A 450 -26.92 -10.53 -16.54
C ILE A 450 -27.41 -11.39 -15.36
N LEU A 451 -28.30 -12.37 -15.60
CA LEU A 451 -28.75 -13.30 -14.56
C LEU A 451 -27.62 -14.19 -14.03
N GLU A 452 -26.73 -14.65 -14.91
CA GLU A 452 -25.56 -15.46 -14.53
C GLU A 452 -24.54 -14.65 -13.70
N ARG A 453 -24.27 -13.40 -14.08
CA ARG A 453 -23.43 -12.47 -13.29
C ARG A 453 -24.00 -12.17 -11.91
N VAL A 454 -25.32 -12.03 -11.79
CA VAL A 454 -26.01 -11.80 -10.50
C VAL A 454 -25.99 -13.06 -9.63
N ARG A 455 -26.12 -14.26 -10.21
CA ARG A 455 -25.99 -15.53 -9.49
C ARG A 455 -24.59 -15.70 -8.88
N LEU A 456 -23.53 -15.42 -9.66
CA LEU A 456 -22.14 -15.52 -9.21
C LEU A 456 -21.80 -14.58 -8.05
N LEU A 457 -22.42 -13.38 -8.02
CA LEU A 457 -22.26 -12.43 -6.91
C LEU A 457 -23.00 -12.88 -5.65
N SER A 458 -24.19 -13.47 -5.78
CA SER A 458 -24.96 -14.00 -4.64
C SER A 458 -24.31 -15.24 -4.01
N GLU A 459 -23.62 -16.09 -4.79
CA GLU A 459 -22.84 -17.21 -4.27
C GLU A 459 -21.58 -16.74 -3.52
N SER A 460 -20.97 -15.63 -3.92
CA SER A 460 -19.77 -15.06 -3.29
C SER A 460 -20.01 -14.67 -1.82
N GLU A 461 -21.18 -14.11 -1.50
CA GLU A 461 -21.53 -13.69 -0.12
C GLU A 461 -21.84 -14.89 0.80
N ALA A 462 -22.41 -15.98 0.26
CA ALA A 462 -22.68 -17.21 1.01
C ALA A 462 -21.40 -18.05 1.27
N ILE A 463 -20.39 -17.94 0.41
CA ILE A 463 -19.09 -18.61 0.56
C ILE A 463 -18.25 -17.97 1.68
N ASP A 464 -18.40 -16.67 1.93
CA ASP A 464 -17.53 -15.91 2.82
C ASP A 464 -17.78 -16.20 4.32
N THR A 465 -19.02 -16.53 4.69
CA THR A 465 -19.38 -16.99 6.05
C THR A 465 -18.87 -18.41 6.34
N ASN A 466 -18.91 -19.30 5.35
CA ASN A 466 -18.39 -20.67 5.48
C ASN A 466 -16.85 -20.72 5.50
N ARG A 467 -16.19 -19.77 4.80
CA ARG A 467 -14.73 -19.57 4.81
C ARG A 467 -14.19 -19.28 6.21
N ARG A 468 -14.87 -18.42 6.99
CA ARG A 468 -14.42 -18.03 8.35
C ARG A 468 -14.40 -19.20 9.33
N ALA A 469 -15.37 -20.12 9.23
CA ALA A 469 -15.42 -21.33 10.03
C ALA A 469 -14.29 -22.32 9.66
N LEU A 470 -14.03 -22.51 8.37
CA LEU A 470 -12.95 -23.37 7.85
C LEU A 470 -11.53 -22.85 8.16
N ILE A 471 -11.33 -21.53 8.19
CA ILE A 471 -10.03 -20.92 8.51
C ILE A 471 -9.57 -21.24 9.94
N SER A 472 -10.50 -21.34 10.90
CA SER A 472 -10.20 -21.62 12.31
C SER A 472 -9.66 -23.04 12.54
N THR A 473 -10.26 -24.04 11.88
CA THR A 473 -9.84 -25.46 11.93
C THR A 473 -8.56 -25.68 11.12
N ARG A 474 -8.32 -24.92 10.04
CA ARG A 474 -7.08 -24.99 9.24
C ARG A 474 -5.84 -24.52 10.00
N LYS A 475 -5.93 -23.54 10.91
CA LYS A 475 -4.76 -22.92 11.58
C LYS A 475 -3.83 -23.91 12.29
N LYS A 476 -4.37 -24.91 13.01
CA LYS A 476 -3.56 -25.96 13.66
C LYS A 476 -2.89 -26.91 12.65
N SER A 477 -3.56 -27.22 11.55
CA SER A 477 -3.00 -28.05 10.47
C SER A 477 -1.86 -27.36 9.71
N VAL A 478 -1.89 -26.01 9.64
CA VAL A 478 -0.89 -25.22 8.91
C VAL A 478 0.45 -25.19 9.65
N PHE A 479 0.45 -25.05 10.98
CA PHE A 479 1.69 -25.06 11.75
C PHE A 479 2.45 -26.39 11.62
N LEU A 480 1.77 -27.53 11.81
CA LEU A 480 2.38 -28.85 11.62
C LEU A 480 2.87 -29.06 10.17
N ARG A 481 2.13 -28.54 9.19
CA ARG A 481 2.55 -28.59 7.78
C ARG A 481 3.81 -27.78 7.53
N LEU A 482 3.96 -26.61 8.15
CA LEU A 482 5.17 -25.78 8.05
C LEU A 482 6.38 -26.48 8.67
N LEU A 483 6.23 -27.07 9.85
CA LEU A 483 7.30 -27.88 10.45
C LEU A 483 7.66 -29.09 9.59
N LYS A 484 6.68 -29.76 8.98
CA LYS A 484 6.92 -30.87 8.05
C LYS A 484 7.68 -30.40 6.80
N MET A 485 7.45 -29.19 6.32
CA MET A 485 8.22 -28.62 5.21
C MET A 485 9.67 -28.30 5.58
N ASN A 486 9.97 -28.17 6.86
CA ASN A 486 11.32 -27.95 7.41
C ASN A 486 12.06 -29.25 7.75
N SER A 487 11.50 -30.42 7.39
CA SER A 487 12.10 -31.73 7.70
C SER A 487 13.50 -31.96 7.13
N PRO A 488 13.91 -31.41 5.96
CA PRO A 488 15.28 -31.61 5.46
C PRO A 488 16.35 -30.99 6.36
N GLU A 489 16.00 -29.98 7.15
CA GLU A 489 16.89 -29.24 8.06
C GLU A 489 16.81 -29.74 9.52
N TRP A 490 16.25 -30.93 9.76
CA TRP A 490 16.01 -31.46 11.12
C TRP A 490 17.27 -31.48 12.00
N VAL A 491 18.46 -31.69 11.42
CA VAL A 491 19.75 -31.67 12.15
C VAL A 491 20.05 -30.29 12.72
N PHE A 492 19.77 -29.21 11.97
CA PHE A 492 19.96 -27.84 12.45
C PHE A 492 18.93 -27.49 13.52
N ILE A 493 17.68 -27.92 13.36
CA ILE A 493 16.64 -27.71 14.37
C ILE A 493 17.00 -28.45 15.67
N LEU A 494 17.47 -29.70 15.59
CA LEU A 494 17.84 -30.49 16.75
C LEU A 494 19.03 -29.89 17.50
N THR A 495 20.08 -29.50 16.78
CA THR A 495 21.25 -28.85 17.38
C THR A 495 20.91 -27.49 17.97
N GLY A 496 20.03 -26.71 17.32
CA GLY A 496 19.47 -25.48 17.85
C GLY A 496 18.66 -25.69 19.12
N CYS A 497 17.77 -26.70 19.15
CA CYS A 497 17.00 -27.05 20.35
C CYS A 497 17.90 -27.44 21.53
N LEU A 498 18.97 -28.19 21.28
CA LEU A 498 19.95 -28.54 22.32
C LEU A 498 20.68 -27.29 22.84
N ALA A 499 21.09 -26.39 21.93
CA ALA A 499 21.68 -25.11 22.32
C ALA A 499 20.70 -24.24 23.14
N CYS A 500 19.42 -24.19 22.78
CA CYS A 500 18.37 -23.49 23.53
C CYS A 500 18.14 -24.07 24.93
N LEU A 501 18.14 -25.41 25.04
CA LEU A 501 17.97 -26.08 26.33
C LEU A 501 19.12 -25.71 27.27
N LEU A 502 20.36 -25.79 26.79
CA LEU A 502 21.56 -25.41 27.53
C LEU A 502 21.60 -23.91 27.85
N ALA A 503 21.23 -23.05 26.90
CA ALA A 503 21.11 -21.61 27.15
C ALA A 503 19.99 -21.26 28.13
N GLY A 504 18.97 -22.12 28.28
CA GLY A 504 17.89 -22.00 29.27
C GLY A 504 18.36 -22.30 30.70
N LEU A 505 19.37 -23.15 30.89
CA LEU A 505 19.98 -23.45 32.20
C LEU A 505 20.66 -22.24 32.85
N ARG A 506 20.86 -21.15 32.11
CA ARG A 506 21.49 -19.92 32.61
C ARG A 506 20.89 -19.42 33.93
N GLY A 507 19.56 -19.49 34.08
CA GLY A 507 18.85 -19.01 35.27
C GLY A 507 19.17 -19.86 36.49
N PRO A 508 18.90 -21.18 36.44
CA PRO A 508 19.33 -22.13 37.46
C PRO A 508 20.83 -22.03 37.84
N VAL A 509 21.72 -21.97 36.84
CA VAL A 509 23.17 -21.85 37.08
C VAL A 509 23.50 -20.54 37.80
N PHE A 510 22.91 -19.42 37.36
CA PHE A 510 23.07 -18.14 38.05
C PHE A 510 22.61 -18.21 39.50
N SER A 511 21.43 -18.79 39.77
CA SER A 511 20.89 -18.93 41.13
C SER A 511 21.81 -19.74 42.05
N ILE A 512 22.37 -20.86 41.56
CA ILE A 512 23.31 -21.70 42.34
C ILE A 512 24.61 -20.94 42.62
N LEU A 513 25.20 -20.30 41.61
CA LEU A 513 26.44 -19.53 41.77
C LEU A 513 26.23 -18.34 42.72
N PHE A 514 25.09 -17.65 42.61
CA PHE A 514 24.73 -16.54 43.47
C PHE A 514 24.51 -16.98 44.93
N ALA A 515 23.77 -18.08 45.15
CA ALA A 515 23.59 -18.65 46.47
C ALA A 515 24.92 -19.08 47.11
N LYS A 516 25.82 -19.69 46.31
CA LYS A 516 27.16 -20.04 46.77
C LYS A 516 27.95 -18.81 47.21
N ILE A 517 27.92 -17.72 46.44
CA ILE A 517 28.57 -16.46 46.82
C ILE A 517 28.04 -15.95 48.18
N ILE A 518 26.73 -15.99 48.41
CA ILE A 518 26.13 -15.56 49.69
C ILE A 518 26.68 -16.39 50.85
N ASN A 519 26.73 -17.72 50.71
CA ASN A 519 27.25 -18.60 51.76
C ASN A 519 28.74 -18.36 52.02
N GLU A 520 29.55 -18.16 50.97
CA GLU A 520 30.99 -17.87 51.10
C GLU A 520 31.26 -16.53 51.83
N PHE A 521 30.38 -15.54 51.66
CA PHE A 521 30.46 -14.30 52.42
C PHE A 521 30.04 -14.46 53.90
N ASN A 522 29.13 -15.41 54.21
CA ASN A 522 28.64 -15.63 55.58
C ASN A 522 29.53 -16.54 56.44
N ASP A 523 30.17 -17.56 55.87
CA ASP A 523 30.80 -18.65 56.63
C ASP A 523 32.29 -18.41 57.03
N CYS A 524 32.94 -17.35 56.55
CA CYS A 524 34.41 -17.33 56.47
C CYS A 524 35.08 -16.17 57.25
N LYS A 525 36.22 -16.46 57.89
CA LYS A 525 37.19 -15.44 58.35
C LYS A 525 37.79 -14.71 57.13
N TYR A 526 38.03 -13.40 57.25
CA TYR A 526 38.32 -12.47 56.14
C TYR A 526 39.34 -12.95 55.09
N ASP A 527 40.43 -13.62 55.47
CA ASP A 527 41.46 -14.09 54.53
C ASP A 527 41.01 -15.28 53.65
N ASP A 528 40.16 -16.18 54.16
CA ASP A 528 39.66 -17.32 53.39
C ASP A 528 38.50 -16.94 52.45
N VAL A 529 37.73 -15.90 52.79
CA VAL A 529 36.62 -15.35 51.99
C VAL A 529 37.11 -15.01 50.59
N ARG A 530 38.24 -14.28 50.52
CA ARG A 530 38.78 -13.78 49.26
C ARG A 530 39.09 -14.90 48.27
N ARG A 531 39.73 -15.98 48.74
CA ARG A 531 40.09 -17.13 47.89
C ARG A 531 38.85 -17.87 47.39
N ARG A 532 37.86 -18.12 48.26
CA ARG A 532 36.63 -18.85 47.88
C ARG A 532 35.71 -18.03 46.99
N VAL A 533 35.60 -16.73 47.23
CA VAL A 533 34.85 -15.80 46.36
C VAL A 533 35.53 -15.65 45.00
N LEU A 534 36.86 -15.61 44.92
CA LEU A 534 37.59 -15.59 43.64
C LEU A 534 37.30 -16.84 42.80
N ILE A 535 37.33 -18.03 43.40
CA ILE A 535 37.02 -19.28 42.70
C ILE A 535 35.56 -19.23 42.18
N THR A 536 34.61 -18.87 43.03
CA THR A 536 33.20 -18.81 42.63
C THR A 536 32.93 -17.72 41.59
N SER A 537 33.61 -16.57 41.67
CA SER A 537 33.54 -15.48 40.69
C SER A 537 34.08 -15.91 39.32
N SER A 538 35.17 -16.69 39.28
CA SER A 538 35.69 -17.21 38.00
C SER A 538 34.71 -18.15 37.27
N LEU A 539 33.84 -18.86 38.01
CA LEU A 539 32.76 -19.66 37.41
C LEU A 539 31.71 -18.80 36.69
N PHE A 540 31.47 -17.56 37.13
CA PHE A 540 30.59 -16.63 36.39
C PHE A 540 31.17 -16.30 35.01
N ILE A 541 32.48 -16.03 34.92
CA ILE A 541 33.15 -15.74 33.64
C ILE A 541 33.06 -16.96 32.70
N ILE A 542 33.34 -18.15 33.21
CA ILE A 542 33.26 -19.39 32.43
C ILE A 542 31.83 -19.62 31.91
N THR A 543 30.83 -19.36 32.75
CA THR A 543 29.42 -19.45 32.36
C THR A 543 29.08 -18.43 31.28
N GLY A 544 29.52 -17.17 31.42
CA GLY A 544 29.34 -16.13 30.40
C GLY A 544 29.96 -16.48 29.06
N ALA A 545 31.19 -17.01 29.05
CA ALA A 545 31.87 -17.45 27.85
C ALA A 545 31.15 -18.64 27.18
N LEU A 546 30.66 -19.60 27.96
CA LEU A 546 29.86 -20.72 27.45
C LEU A 546 28.54 -20.24 26.83
N LEU A 547 27.84 -19.31 27.49
CA LEU A 547 26.59 -18.74 26.97
C LEU A 547 26.80 -17.98 25.66
N MET A 548 27.93 -17.30 25.49
CA MET A 548 28.28 -16.63 24.24
C MET A 548 28.32 -17.64 23.07
N VAL A 549 28.97 -18.78 23.28
CA VAL A 549 29.07 -19.85 22.28
C VAL A 549 27.71 -20.47 22.00
N LEU A 550 26.94 -20.79 23.06
CA LEU A 550 25.60 -21.38 22.92
C LEU A 550 24.63 -20.48 22.16
N HIS A 551 24.64 -19.17 22.43
CA HIS A 551 23.81 -18.21 21.70
C HIS A 551 24.21 -18.08 20.24
N PHE A 552 25.51 -18.05 19.93
CA PHE A 552 25.97 -18.03 18.54
C PHE A 552 25.44 -19.25 17.77
N PHE A 553 25.60 -20.46 18.32
CA PHE A 553 25.10 -21.68 17.68
C PHE A 553 23.57 -21.71 17.57
N GLN A 554 22.85 -21.28 18.61
CA GLN A 554 21.39 -21.19 18.58
C GLN A 554 20.89 -20.32 17.42
N PHE A 555 21.40 -19.10 17.28
CA PHE A 555 20.95 -18.18 16.24
C PHE A 555 21.36 -18.64 14.84
N VAL A 556 22.56 -19.17 14.66
CA VAL A 556 23.01 -19.69 13.35
C VAL A 556 22.18 -20.89 12.91
N THR A 557 21.95 -21.87 13.80
CA THR A 557 21.23 -23.11 13.45
C THR A 557 19.76 -22.84 13.12
N PHE A 558 19.06 -22.06 13.95
CA PHE A 558 17.68 -21.64 13.66
C PHE A 558 17.58 -20.66 12.48
N GLY A 559 18.60 -19.81 12.28
CA GLY A 559 18.67 -18.90 11.14
C GLY A 559 18.80 -19.64 9.82
N VAL A 560 19.67 -20.66 9.75
CA VAL A 560 19.79 -21.55 8.58
C VAL A 560 18.48 -22.28 8.31
N ALA A 561 17.85 -22.86 9.34
CA ALA A 561 16.58 -23.57 9.19
C ALA A 561 15.45 -22.63 8.71
N GLY A 562 15.34 -21.43 9.28
CA GLY A 562 14.35 -20.43 8.90
C GLY A 562 14.55 -19.91 7.47
N ALA A 563 15.76 -19.49 7.12
CA ALA A 563 16.09 -18.94 5.81
C ALA A 563 15.85 -19.94 4.67
N ARG A 564 16.21 -21.21 4.87
CA ARG A 564 15.95 -22.28 3.89
C ARG A 564 14.48 -22.59 3.72
N LEU A 565 13.71 -22.62 4.82
CA LEU A 565 12.28 -22.84 4.78
C LEU A 565 11.59 -21.75 3.96
N VAL A 566 11.94 -20.48 4.20
CA VAL A 566 11.36 -19.33 3.49
C VAL A 566 11.74 -19.34 2.02
N SER A 567 13.02 -19.57 1.70
CA SER A 567 13.50 -19.72 0.32
C SER A 567 12.74 -20.82 -0.42
N ARG A 568 12.52 -21.98 0.23
CA ARG A 568 11.74 -23.10 -0.32
C ARG A 568 10.27 -22.74 -0.51
N ILE A 569 9.65 -22.03 0.43
CA ILE A 569 8.26 -21.58 0.32
C ILE A 569 8.11 -20.59 -0.84
N ARG A 570 9.00 -19.60 -0.93
CA ARG A 570 8.99 -18.59 -2.00
C ARG A 570 9.22 -19.21 -3.38
N SER A 571 10.21 -20.10 -3.53
CA SER A 571 10.45 -20.82 -4.79
C SER A 571 9.23 -21.68 -5.19
N LYS A 572 8.67 -22.47 -4.26
CA LYS A 572 7.48 -23.28 -4.54
C LYS A 572 6.25 -22.44 -4.85
N ALA A 573 6.02 -21.35 -4.13
CA ALA A 573 4.91 -20.44 -4.38
C ALA A 573 5.03 -19.79 -5.76
N PHE A 574 6.21 -19.26 -6.10
CA PHE A 574 6.49 -18.70 -7.41
C PHE A 574 6.28 -19.71 -8.54
N ALA A 575 6.81 -20.93 -8.39
CA ALA A 575 6.61 -22.01 -9.35
C ALA A 575 5.14 -22.45 -9.48
N CYS A 576 4.38 -22.42 -8.38
CA CYS A 576 2.94 -22.71 -8.40
C CYS A 576 2.17 -21.60 -9.11
N PHE A 577 2.47 -20.32 -8.87
CA PHE A 577 1.82 -19.20 -9.55
C PHE A 577 2.07 -19.26 -11.06
N LEU A 578 3.31 -19.55 -11.49
CA LEU A 578 3.64 -19.73 -12.91
C LEU A 578 2.91 -20.89 -13.61
N ARG A 579 2.33 -21.83 -12.86
CA ARG A 579 1.55 -22.96 -13.39
C ARG A 579 0.05 -22.70 -13.38
N GLN A 580 -0.41 -21.62 -12.74
CA GLN A 580 -1.83 -21.28 -12.74
C GLN A 580 -2.27 -20.82 -14.12
N GLU A 581 -3.53 -21.03 -14.43
CA GLU A 581 -4.17 -20.53 -15.63
C GLU A 581 -4.25 -19.00 -15.62
N VAL A 582 -4.26 -18.37 -16.80
CA VAL A 582 -4.32 -16.90 -16.91
C VAL A 582 -5.58 -16.34 -16.20
N ALA A 583 -6.70 -17.06 -16.24
CA ALA A 583 -7.94 -16.71 -15.56
C ALA A 583 -7.79 -16.57 -14.02
N TYR A 584 -6.78 -17.21 -13.41
CA TYR A 584 -6.48 -17.04 -11.99
C TYR A 584 -6.05 -15.59 -11.67
N PHE A 585 -5.31 -14.97 -12.60
CA PHE A 585 -4.74 -13.63 -12.47
C PHE A 585 -5.69 -12.51 -12.91
N ASP A 586 -6.76 -12.85 -13.64
CA ASP A 586 -7.80 -11.89 -14.02
C ASP A 586 -8.71 -11.53 -12.81
N ARG A 587 -8.59 -12.23 -11.67
CA ARG A 587 -9.31 -11.91 -10.42
C ARG A 587 -8.65 -10.73 -9.71
N PRO A 588 -9.41 -9.74 -9.21
CA PRO A 588 -8.86 -8.55 -8.55
C PRO A 588 -8.03 -8.89 -7.29
N GLU A 589 -8.41 -9.95 -6.57
CA GLU A 589 -7.68 -10.49 -5.41
C GLU A 589 -6.25 -10.97 -5.75
N ASN A 590 -6.03 -11.38 -7.00
CA ASN A 590 -4.80 -11.97 -7.49
C ASN A 590 -4.04 -11.04 -8.44
N SER A 591 -4.20 -9.72 -8.26
CA SER A 591 -3.40 -8.74 -8.98
C SER A 591 -1.91 -9.00 -8.80
N SER A 592 -1.09 -8.57 -9.77
CA SER A 592 0.37 -8.71 -9.71
C SER A 592 0.95 -8.14 -8.41
N GLY A 593 0.44 -6.98 -7.96
CA GLY A 593 0.81 -6.37 -6.68
C GLY A 593 0.42 -7.21 -5.46
N ALA A 594 -0.77 -7.81 -5.46
CA ALA A 594 -1.23 -8.70 -4.38
C ALA A 594 -0.36 -9.96 -4.28
N ILE A 595 -0.02 -10.59 -5.40
CA ILE A 595 0.84 -11.78 -5.44
C ILE A 595 2.27 -11.46 -5.00
N CYS A 596 2.83 -10.34 -5.45
CA CYS A 596 4.13 -9.86 -4.99
C CYS A 596 4.14 -9.61 -3.47
N THR A 597 3.06 -9.04 -2.94
CA THR A 597 2.89 -8.85 -1.49
C THR A 597 2.84 -10.19 -0.75
N GLN A 598 2.15 -11.20 -1.30
CA GLN A 598 2.11 -12.55 -0.73
C GLN A 598 3.49 -13.23 -0.72
N LEU A 599 4.27 -13.09 -1.79
CA LEU A 599 5.64 -13.64 -1.86
C LEU A 599 6.62 -12.91 -0.95
N SER A 600 6.37 -11.62 -0.69
CA SER A 600 7.19 -10.77 0.18
C SER A 600 6.81 -10.87 1.65
N SER A 601 5.75 -10.16 2.04
CA SER A 601 5.38 -9.92 3.43
C SER A 601 4.87 -11.20 4.09
N ASN A 602 3.96 -11.93 3.43
CA ASN A 602 3.38 -13.13 4.03
C ASN A 602 4.40 -14.26 4.17
N ALA A 603 5.33 -14.40 3.22
CA ALA A 603 6.42 -15.38 3.34
C ALA A 603 7.44 -14.99 4.42
N ALA A 604 7.74 -13.69 4.58
CA ALA A 604 8.59 -13.20 5.67
C ALA A 604 7.94 -13.43 7.05
N ALA A 605 6.62 -13.26 7.17
CA ALA A 605 5.91 -13.56 8.42
C ALA A 605 6.01 -15.06 8.82
N ILE A 606 6.19 -15.96 7.85
CA ILE A 606 6.45 -17.38 8.13
C ILE A 606 7.86 -17.59 8.67
N GLU A 607 8.86 -16.83 8.20
CA GLU A 607 10.23 -16.83 8.74
C GLU A 607 10.23 -16.53 10.23
N ASP A 608 9.51 -15.49 10.63
CA ASP A 608 9.40 -15.05 12.02
C ASP A 608 8.85 -16.15 12.93
N MET A 609 8.00 -17.03 12.40
CA MET A 609 7.40 -18.11 13.18
C MET A 609 8.28 -19.36 13.26
N ALA A 610 9.10 -19.64 12.24
CA ALA A 610 9.88 -20.88 12.12
C ALA A 610 11.41 -20.71 12.27
N GLY A 611 11.90 -19.47 12.37
CA GLY A 611 13.30 -19.12 12.52
C GLY A 611 13.75 -18.93 13.98
N SER A 612 14.66 -17.97 14.20
CA SER A 612 15.32 -17.72 15.49
C SER A 612 14.38 -17.43 16.67
N ARG A 613 13.19 -16.85 16.42
CA ARG A 613 12.19 -16.58 17.47
C ARG A 613 11.67 -17.86 18.13
N LEU A 614 11.53 -18.95 17.37
CA LEU A 614 11.12 -20.25 17.91
C LEU A 614 12.17 -20.76 18.91
N GLY A 615 13.46 -20.53 18.62
CA GLY A 615 14.55 -20.80 19.55
C GLY A 615 14.44 -20.01 20.85
N VAL A 616 14.08 -18.73 20.79
CA VAL A 616 13.87 -17.88 21.98
C VAL A 616 12.70 -18.39 22.83
N ILE A 617 11.61 -18.82 22.21
CA ILE A 617 10.46 -19.42 22.90
C ILE A 617 10.87 -20.72 23.61
N CYS A 618 11.59 -21.61 22.91
CA CYS A 618 12.12 -22.84 23.48
C CYS A 618 13.06 -22.58 24.66
N GLN A 619 13.93 -21.56 24.56
CA GLN A 619 14.81 -21.14 25.64
C GLN A 619 14.02 -20.64 26.86
N ALA A 620 12.97 -19.84 26.65
CA ALA A 620 12.14 -19.32 27.73
C ALA A 620 11.39 -20.44 28.47
N LEU A 621 10.83 -21.40 27.74
CA LEU A 621 10.18 -22.59 28.31
C LEU A 621 11.19 -23.45 29.10
N SER A 622 12.38 -23.68 28.54
CA SER A 622 13.47 -24.37 29.22
C SER A 622 13.84 -23.70 30.54
N MET A 623 14.03 -22.37 30.52
CA MET A 623 14.38 -21.59 31.71
C MET A 623 13.31 -21.70 32.80
N CYS A 624 12.03 -21.62 32.44
CA CYS A 624 10.92 -21.76 33.38
C CYS A 624 10.88 -23.19 33.97
N ALA A 625 11.01 -24.21 33.12
CA ALA A 625 10.97 -25.61 33.53
C ALA A 625 12.12 -25.95 34.50
N PHE A 626 13.37 -25.64 34.14
CA PHE A 626 14.51 -25.91 35.01
C PHE A 626 14.48 -25.07 36.29
N GLY A 627 14.03 -23.81 36.22
CA GLY A 627 13.86 -22.97 37.41
C GLY A 627 12.86 -23.55 38.40
N PHE A 628 11.70 -24.02 37.91
CA PHE A 628 10.67 -24.65 38.74
C PHE A 628 11.12 -25.99 39.33
N LEU A 629 11.77 -26.84 38.53
CA LEU A 629 12.31 -28.12 38.98
C LEU A 629 13.39 -27.94 40.06
N LEU A 630 14.30 -26.97 39.87
CA LEU A 630 15.32 -26.65 40.87
C LEU A 630 14.69 -26.12 42.17
N GLY A 631 13.66 -25.28 42.06
CA GLY A 631 12.92 -24.78 43.22
C GLY A 631 12.29 -25.92 44.02
N LEU A 632 11.58 -26.84 43.36
CA LEU A 632 10.97 -28.01 44.00
C LEU A 632 11.99 -28.91 44.70
N TYR A 633 13.19 -29.04 44.12
CA TYR A 633 14.29 -29.81 44.69
C TYR A 633 14.78 -29.22 46.03
N TYR A 634 14.94 -27.90 46.13
CA TYR A 634 15.43 -27.25 47.36
C TYR A 634 14.33 -27.02 48.41
N ASN A 635 13.19 -26.46 48.01
CA ASN A 635 12.06 -26.22 48.89
C ASN A 635 10.74 -26.18 48.11
N TRP A 636 9.98 -27.27 48.19
CA TRP A 636 8.70 -27.39 47.49
C TRP A 636 7.63 -26.42 48.00
N GLN A 637 7.63 -26.08 49.30
CA GLN A 637 6.63 -25.19 49.90
C GLN A 637 6.80 -23.75 49.39
N LEU A 638 8.03 -23.21 49.44
CA LEU A 638 8.34 -21.87 48.94
C LEU A 638 8.11 -21.76 47.43
N THR A 639 8.43 -22.82 46.68
CA THR A 639 8.27 -22.84 45.23
C THR A 639 6.80 -22.77 44.81
N ILE A 640 5.90 -23.48 45.49
CA ILE A 640 4.46 -23.41 45.19
C ILE A 640 3.91 -22.00 45.47
N ILE A 641 4.33 -21.36 46.58
CA ILE A 641 3.90 -20.00 46.92
C ILE A 641 4.32 -18.99 45.83
N ILE A 642 5.56 -19.09 45.33
CA ILE A 642 6.08 -18.20 44.27
C ILE A 642 5.47 -18.52 42.89
N ALA A 643 5.05 -19.77 42.66
CA ALA A 643 4.42 -20.16 41.41
C ALA A 643 3.02 -19.52 41.21
N ILE A 644 2.28 -19.22 42.28
CA ILE A 644 0.96 -18.60 42.21
C ILE A 644 0.99 -17.23 41.49
N PRO A 645 1.78 -16.23 41.92
CA PRO A 645 1.86 -14.94 41.23
C PRO A 645 2.42 -15.08 39.81
N PHE A 646 3.33 -16.03 39.55
CA PHE A 646 3.83 -16.30 38.20
C PHE A 646 2.71 -16.71 37.24
N VAL A 647 1.81 -17.59 37.67
CA VAL A 647 0.63 -17.98 36.86
C VAL A 647 -0.31 -16.80 36.63
N ILE A 648 -0.54 -15.95 37.65
CA ILE A 648 -1.36 -14.74 37.50
C ILE A 648 -0.75 -13.80 36.44
N MET A 649 0.56 -13.54 36.50
CA MET A 649 1.26 -12.71 35.50
C MET A 649 1.14 -13.31 34.09
N MET A 650 1.22 -14.64 33.94
CA MET A 650 1.04 -15.30 32.64
C MET A 650 -0.39 -15.12 32.10
N ILE A 651 -1.41 -15.23 32.96
CA ILE A 651 -2.82 -15.00 32.57
C ILE A 651 -3.02 -13.55 32.12
N VAL A 652 -2.52 -12.58 32.89
CA VAL A 652 -2.61 -11.16 32.54
C VAL A 652 -1.92 -10.87 31.19
N ASN A 653 -0.74 -11.43 30.94
CA ASN A 653 -0.05 -11.30 29.66
C ASN A 653 -0.86 -11.91 28.50
N ILE A 654 -1.49 -13.07 28.70
CA ILE A 654 -2.35 -13.69 27.67
C ILE A 654 -3.56 -12.79 27.37
N ILE A 655 -4.19 -12.22 28.40
CA ILE A 655 -5.31 -11.28 28.24
C ILE A 655 -4.85 -10.04 27.46
N GLN A 656 -3.71 -9.45 27.83
CA GLN A 656 -3.14 -8.31 27.12
C GLN A 656 -2.89 -8.61 25.64
N ILE A 657 -2.24 -9.74 25.32
CA ILE A 657 -1.97 -10.15 23.93
C ILE A 657 -3.28 -10.34 23.15
N ARG A 658 -4.29 -10.97 23.76
CA ARG A 658 -5.62 -11.18 23.15
C ARG A 658 -6.28 -9.83 22.85
N LEU A 659 -6.31 -8.93 23.83
CA LEU A 659 -6.93 -7.61 23.69
C LEU A 659 -6.24 -6.79 22.59
N SER A 660 -4.90 -6.71 22.60
CA SER A 660 -4.15 -6.00 21.56
C SER A 660 -4.38 -6.61 20.17
N SER A 661 -4.45 -7.94 20.06
CA SER A 661 -4.73 -8.60 18.77
C SER A 661 -6.15 -8.32 18.25
N TRP A 662 -7.13 -8.24 19.16
CA TRP A 662 -8.51 -7.93 18.83
C TRP A 662 -8.64 -6.47 18.36
N LEU A 663 -8.09 -5.52 19.12
CA LEU A 663 -8.06 -4.10 18.74
C LEU A 663 -7.40 -3.91 17.37
N LYS A 664 -6.24 -4.54 17.16
CA LYS A 664 -5.54 -4.48 15.87
C LYS A 664 -6.37 -5.00 14.70
N THR A 665 -7.11 -6.10 14.91
CA THR A 665 -7.94 -6.68 13.83
C THR A 665 -9.08 -5.73 13.44
N GLN A 666 -9.67 -5.03 14.41
CA GLN A 666 -10.72 -4.04 14.14
C GLN A 666 -10.16 -2.80 13.44
N SER A 667 -9.01 -2.28 13.90
CA SER A 667 -8.37 -1.14 13.26
C SER A 667 -7.92 -1.45 11.83
N ASP A 668 -7.32 -2.61 11.59
CA ASP A 668 -6.83 -3.03 10.26
C ASP A 668 -7.99 -3.12 9.25
N LEU A 669 -9.20 -3.52 9.69
CA LEU A 669 -10.39 -3.57 8.83
C LEU A 669 -10.81 -2.17 8.36
N ILE A 670 -10.90 -1.21 9.28
CA ILE A 670 -11.31 0.16 8.96
C ILE A 670 -10.23 0.87 8.14
N TYR A 671 -8.95 0.69 8.49
CA TYR A 671 -7.83 1.22 7.68
C TYR A 671 -7.81 0.65 6.27
N SER A 672 -8.14 -0.64 6.09
CA SER A 672 -8.23 -1.24 4.75
C SER A 672 -9.33 -0.59 3.91
N GLN A 673 -10.48 -0.27 4.51
CA GLN A 673 -11.56 0.45 3.82
C GLN A 673 -11.14 1.88 3.46
N ALA A 674 -10.56 2.62 4.42
CA ALA A 674 -10.08 3.99 4.19
C ALA A 674 -8.96 4.03 3.12
N SER A 675 -8.05 3.05 3.15
CA SER A 675 -6.99 2.91 2.15
C SER A 675 -7.55 2.58 0.76
N THR A 676 -8.59 1.74 0.67
CA THR A 676 -9.26 1.45 -0.61
C THR A 676 -9.82 2.74 -1.22
N LEU A 677 -10.54 3.54 -0.42
CA LEU A 677 -11.08 4.83 -0.85
C LEU A 677 -9.95 5.78 -1.30
N ALA A 678 -8.87 5.88 -0.53
CA ALA A 678 -7.74 6.73 -0.88
C ALA A 678 -7.09 6.32 -2.21
N VAL A 679 -6.87 5.01 -2.44
CA VAL A 679 -6.31 4.49 -3.69
C VAL A 679 -7.24 4.80 -4.88
N GLU A 680 -8.53 4.58 -4.73
CA GLU A 680 -9.52 4.85 -5.76
C GLU A 680 -9.57 6.33 -6.15
N VAL A 681 -9.47 7.23 -5.17
CA VAL A 681 -9.47 8.68 -5.37
C VAL A 681 -8.18 9.14 -6.04
N LEU A 682 -7.03 8.67 -5.56
CA LEU A 682 -5.72 9.08 -6.10
C LEU A 682 -5.50 8.58 -7.53
N THR A 683 -5.93 7.35 -7.84
CA THR A 683 -5.88 6.81 -9.21
C THR A 683 -6.77 7.60 -10.17
N ASN A 684 -7.90 8.11 -9.68
CA ASN A 684 -8.88 8.85 -10.46
C ASN A 684 -8.88 10.37 -10.17
N MET A 685 -7.73 10.92 -9.76
CA MET A 685 -7.62 12.31 -9.26
C MET A 685 -8.09 13.36 -10.29
N ARG A 686 -7.93 13.11 -11.59
CA ARG A 686 -8.43 14.00 -12.65
C ARG A 686 -9.95 14.14 -12.57
N THR A 687 -10.67 13.02 -12.46
CA THR A 687 -12.13 13.01 -12.33
C THR A 687 -12.59 13.68 -11.03
N VAL A 688 -11.89 13.44 -9.92
CA VAL A 688 -12.19 14.10 -8.63
C VAL A 688 -12.05 15.63 -8.75
N LYS A 689 -10.95 16.12 -9.34
CA LYS A 689 -10.72 17.55 -9.58
C LYS A 689 -11.72 18.16 -10.57
N GLN A 690 -12.13 17.39 -11.58
CA GLN A 690 -13.14 17.80 -12.57
C GLN A 690 -14.51 18.04 -11.94
N LEU A 691 -14.86 17.19 -10.97
CA LEU A 691 -16.13 17.26 -10.26
C LEU A 691 -16.07 18.25 -9.07
N SER A 692 -14.87 18.72 -8.72
CA SER A 692 -14.62 19.60 -7.57
C SER A 692 -15.09 19.00 -6.24
N MET A 693 -14.78 17.71 -6.07
CA MET A 693 -15.24 16.85 -4.98
C MET A 693 -14.17 16.59 -3.91
N GLU A 694 -13.03 17.27 -3.99
CA GLU A 694 -11.87 17.05 -3.11
C GLU A 694 -12.26 17.11 -1.62
N ASN A 695 -13.01 18.15 -1.22
CA ASN A 695 -13.41 18.35 0.19
C ASN A 695 -14.36 17.28 0.71
N GLU A 696 -15.25 16.77 -0.14
CA GLU A 696 -16.21 15.74 0.28
C GLU A 696 -15.51 14.39 0.46
N VAL A 697 -14.62 14.05 -0.47
CA VAL A 697 -13.80 12.84 -0.35
C VAL A 697 -12.90 12.92 0.88
N LEU A 698 -12.31 14.09 1.15
CA LEU A 698 -11.51 14.32 2.37
C LEU A 698 -12.36 14.17 3.63
N ARG A 699 -13.59 14.68 3.65
CA ARG A 699 -14.53 14.51 4.77
C ARG A 699 -14.90 13.05 4.98
N GLN A 700 -15.17 12.30 3.92
CA GLN A 700 -15.46 10.86 4.01
C GLN A 700 -14.26 10.10 4.57
N TYR A 701 -13.06 10.39 4.07
CA TYR A 701 -11.82 9.79 4.57
C TYR A 701 -11.60 10.15 6.05
N SER A 702 -11.76 11.42 6.45
CA SER A 702 -11.63 11.86 7.85
C SER A 702 -12.60 11.12 8.77
N ASN A 703 -13.88 11.02 8.39
CA ASN A 703 -14.88 10.31 9.17
C ASN A 703 -14.50 8.84 9.39
N MET A 704 -13.90 8.18 8.39
CA MET A 704 -13.44 6.79 8.52
C MET A 704 -12.23 6.67 9.47
N ILE A 705 -11.32 7.65 9.44
CA ILE A 705 -10.17 7.69 10.36
C ILE A 705 -10.62 8.00 11.79
N ASP A 706 -11.57 8.91 11.97
CA ASP A 706 -12.12 9.27 13.29
C ASP A 706 -12.80 8.06 13.97
N GLN A 707 -13.45 7.19 13.21
CA GLN A 707 -13.97 5.91 13.74
C GLN A 707 -12.87 5.05 14.36
N VAL A 708 -11.67 5.03 13.78
CA VAL A 708 -10.52 4.32 14.36
C VAL A 708 -10.09 4.97 15.68
N LEU A 709 -10.05 6.30 15.72
CA LEU A 709 -9.68 7.04 16.93
C LEU A 709 -10.62 6.69 18.10
N THR A 710 -11.93 6.60 17.84
CA THR A 710 -12.93 6.21 18.86
C THR A 710 -12.85 4.77 19.33
N LEU A 711 -12.19 3.88 18.57
CA LEU A 711 -11.96 2.49 18.98
C LEU A 711 -10.69 2.31 19.81
N VAL A 712 -9.73 3.23 19.67
CA VAL A 712 -8.44 3.19 20.35
C VAL A 712 -8.47 3.95 21.69
N LEU A 713 -9.23 5.05 21.75
CA LEU A 713 -9.53 5.80 22.98
C LEU A 713 -10.60 5.10 23.80
#